data_AF-A0A0E0J9J1-F1
#
_entry.id   AF-A0A0E0J9J1-F1
#
_cell.length_a   1.000
_cell.length_b   1.000
_cell.length_c   1.000
_cell.angle_alpha   90.00
_cell.angle_beta   90.00
_cell.angle_gamma   90.00
#
_symmetry.space_group_name_H-M   'P 1'
#
loop_
_entity.id
_entity.type
_entity.pdbx_description
1 polymer ?
#
loop_
_entity_poly.entity_id
_entity_poly.type
_entity_poly.pdbx_seq_one_letter_code
_entity_poly.pdbx_strand_id
1 'polypeptide(L)'
;MAVGKNKRISKGKKGSKKKTVDPFAKKDWYDIKAPSVFNVRNVGKTLVSRTQGTKIASEGLKHRVFEVSLADLQNDEDQAYRKIRLRAEDVQGKNVLTNFWGMSFTTDKLRSLVKKWQTLIEAHVDVKTTDNYMLRLFCIGFTKRRPNQVKRTCYAQASQIRQIRRKMVEIMVNQASSCDLKELVSKFIPEVIGKEIEKATSSIFPLQNVFVRKVKILKAPKFDLGKLMEVHGDYKEDVGTKLERPAEDEVVVGQEVTAECPVVSPPSSGQPSPHARTRQLLDGLTPDLSPTTTNYFAALQAARGREERRGPLPAAPATAGATTISLSLQGVGGVWITARIIGGCRGLIRLLPRSHKSSEKHPMLEQKGASMGLRSKQPKALAFRCYAASHRSLTLAVWSLAALVVVVNFHLLIIHKEDESTSIHEINRSIVSELEEVEEEKFRVSPPRSRRNPRAVRRKGEQKPPSVVDEFLDESSAVHDMFFPERNMAIDPINGGNDSMYFYYPGRVWLDTDGNPIQAHGGGVLYDEKTETYFWYGENKDGKTYKAHSKGADRVDIVGVSCYSSKDLWTWRNEGVVLRGEKKNVTHDLHKSNVLERPKVIYNDRTGKYVMWMHIDDTNYTKASVGVAISDSPTGPFSYLYSKQPHDCESRDMTIFKDDNGKAYLIYSSEDNSELHIGQLTDDYLDVTDNMRRLLIAQHREAPALFKYEGTYYMITSGCTGWAPNTALAHAATAIMGPWETLGNPCVGGNDIFRSTTFFSQSTFVLPIPGLSGSFIFMADRWSPSELRDSRYVWLPLTVGGLPDEAADYSFMFPLWSRVSIYWHRRWRLPEGWRDS
;
A
#
# COMPACT_ATOMS: atom_id res chain seq x y z
N MET A 1 -44.73 53.12 -15.94
CA MET A 1 -46.20 53.05 -15.81
C MET A 1 -46.57 52.39 -14.49
N ALA A 2 -47.70 52.81 -13.93
CA ALA A 2 -48.20 52.65 -12.56
C ALA A 2 -48.23 51.24 -11.91
N VAL A 3 -48.07 51.22 -10.57
CA VAL A 3 -48.89 50.53 -9.53
C VAL A 3 -48.96 48.97 -9.56
N GLY A 4 -48.90 48.25 -8.43
CA GLY A 4 -48.81 48.70 -7.04
C GLY A 4 -48.67 47.58 -6.00
N LYS A 5 -48.69 47.97 -4.71
CA LYS A 5 -48.51 47.08 -3.54
C LYS A 5 -49.77 46.24 -3.29
N ASN A 6 -49.60 44.98 -2.84
CA ASN A 6 -50.42 44.49 -1.72
C ASN A 6 -49.76 43.35 -0.92
N LYS A 7 -49.66 43.54 0.39
CA LYS A 7 -49.28 42.49 1.36
C LYS A 7 -50.49 41.61 1.66
N ARG A 8 -50.35 40.28 1.54
CA ARG A 8 -50.99 39.37 2.51
C ARG A 8 -50.27 38.04 2.60
N ILE A 9 -49.52 37.86 3.69
CA ILE A 9 -48.95 36.57 4.08
C ILE A 9 -50.10 35.69 4.56
N SER A 10 -50.55 34.75 3.71
CA SER A 10 -51.51 33.72 4.11
C SER A 10 -50.76 32.51 4.68
N LYS A 11 -50.90 32.31 5.99
CA LYS A 11 -50.52 31.14 6.82
C LYS A 11 -50.00 29.91 6.04
N GLY A 12 -48.76 29.53 6.31
CA GLY A 12 -48.13 28.37 5.69
C GLY A 12 -48.94 27.08 5.86
N LYS A 13 -49.20 26.38 4.75
CA LYS A 13 -49.65 24.99 4.79
C LYS A 13 -48.59 24.18 5.54
N LYS A 14 -48.96 23.66 6.71
CA LYS A 14 -48.18 22.63 7.45
C LYS A 14 -47.69 21.60 6.44
N GLY A 15 -46.37 21.40 6.39
CA GLY A 15 -45.77 20.41 5.50
C GLY A 15 -46.45 19.07 5.70
N SER A 16 -47.04 18.53 4.62
CA SER A 16 -47.60 17.18 4.63
C SER A 16 -46.49 16.25 5.12
N LYS A 17 -46.68 15.60 6.27
CA LYS A 17 -45.75 14.57 6.76
C LYS A 17 -45.65 13.55 5.64
N LYS A 18 -44.51 13.48 4.94
CA LYS A 18 -44.24 12.44 3.94
C LYS A 18 -44.58 11.12 4.61
N LYS A 19 -45.62 10.43 4.11
CA LYS A 19 -45.95 9.08 4.59
C LYS A 19 -44.67 8.26 4.49
N THR A 20 -44.33 7.51 5.53
CA THR A 20 -43.18 6.61 5.54
C THR A 20 -43.48 5.45 4.58
N VAL A 21 -43.32 5.69 3.29
CA VAL A 21 -43.52 4.69 2.24
C VAL A 21 -42.34 3.73 2.29
N ASP A 22 -42.67 2.45 2.46
CA ASP A 22 -41.73 1.32 2.48
C ASP A 22 -40.64 1.48 1.41
N PRO A 23 -39.34 1.42 1.79
CA PRO A 23 -38.23 1.41 0.85
C PRO A 23 -38.31 0.32 -0.22
N PHE A 24 -38.96 -0.82 0.02
CA PHE A 24 -39.10 -1.91 -0.96
C PHE A 24 -40.15 -1.62 -2.04
N ALA A 25 -41.24 -0.91 -1.73
CA ALA A 25 -42.26 -0.50 -2.69
C ALA A 25 -41.74 0.47 -3.78
N LYS A 26 -40.52 0.99 -3.62
CA LYS A 26 -39.83 1.90 -4.56
C LYS A 26 -38.76 1.19 -5.39
N LYS A 27 -38.64 -0.14 -5.32
CA LYS A 27 -37.62 -0.92 -6.03
C LYS A 27 -38.24 -1.72 -7.16
N ASP A 28 -37.52 -1.79 -8.27
CA ASP A 28 -37.85 -2.63 -9.41
C ASP A 28 -36.89 -3.83 -9.47
N TRP A 29 -37.42 -4.97 -9.92
CA TRP A 29 -36.66 -6.22 -10.07
C TRP A 29 -36.05 -6.34 -11.46
N TYR A 30 -34.80 -6.80 -11.49
CA TYR A 30 -34.01 -7.03 -12.69
C TYR A 30 -33.44 -8.45 -12.69
N ASP A 31 -33.62 -9.16 -13.79
CA ASP A 31 -33.13 -10.53 -13.99
C ASP A 31 -31.71 -10.48 -14.60
N ILE A 32 -30.75 -11.16 -13.97
CA ILE A 32 -29.34 -11.19 -14.42
C ILE A 32 -29.16 -12.29 -15.47
N LYS A 33 -28.63 -11.93 -16.64
CA LYS A 33 -28.34 -12.85 -17.74
C LYS A 33 -26.83 -13.11 -17.86
N ALA A 34 -26.44 -14.38 -17.80
CA ALA A 34 -25.08 -14.83 -18.12
C ALA A 34 -24.82 -14.79 -19.65
N PRO A 35 -23.54 -14.67 -20.07
CA PRO A 35 -23.10 -14.95 -21.44
C PRO A 35 -23.59 -16.29 -21.99
N SER A 36 -23.69 -16.42 -23.32
CA SER A 36 -24.03 -17.68 -24.03
C SER A 36 -22.96 -18.78 -23.92
N VAL A 37 -21.91 -18.56 -23.13
CA VAL A 37 -20.81 -19.52 -22.87
C VAL A 37 -21.18 -20.48 -21.74
N PHE A 38 -22.20 -20.16 -20.95
CA PHE A 38 -22.69 -20.96 -19.83
C PHE A 38 -24.04 -21.59 -20.17
N ASN A 39 -24.30 -22.82 -19.70
CA ASN A 39 -25.55 -23.52 -19.96
C ASN A 39 -26.76 -22.81 -19.35
N VAL A 40 -26.65 -22.37 -18.09
CA VAL A 40 -27.72 -21.69 -17.36
C VAL A 40 -27.61 -20.17 -17.55
N ARG A 41 -28.48 -19.62 -18.40
CA ARG A 41 -28.48 -18.18 -18.72
C ARG A 41 -29.06 -17.30 -17.61
N ASN A 42 -29.95 -17.83 -16.76
CA ASN A 42 -30.61 -17.07 -15.68
C ASN A 42 -29.83 -17.23 -14.37
N VAL A 43 -29.08 -16.19 -13.98
CA VAL A 43 -28.18 -16.24 -12.81
C VAL A 43 -28.89 -15.94 -11.49
N GLY A 44 -29.88 -15.05 -11.52
CA GLY A 44 -30.55 -14.58 -10.31
C GLY A 44 -31.24 -13.24 -10.53
N LYS A 45 -31.77 -12.65 -9.46
CA LYS A 45 -32.53 -11.39 -9.50
C LYS A 45 -31.91 -10.35 -8.59
N THR A 46 -31.94 -9.09 -9.02
CA THR A 46 -31.51 -7.95 -8.21
C THR A 46 -32.57 -6.87 -8.13
N LEU A 47 -32.55 -6.13 -7.03
CA LEU A 47 -33.50 -5.08 -6.69
C LEU A 47 -32.76 -3.74 -6.64
N VAL A 48 -33.22 -2.77 -7.43
CA VAL A 48 -32.67 -1.41 -7.47
C VAL A 48 -33.81 -0.41 -7.37
N SER A 49 -33.54 0.74 -6.72
CA SER A 49 -34.51 1.84 -6.62
C SER A 49 -34.93 2.31 -8.02
N ARG A 50 -36.25 2.41 -8.23
CA ARG A 50 -36.84 3.00 -9.44
C ARG A 50 -36.20 4.36 -9.74
N THR A 51 -35.97 4.62 -11.03
CA THR A 51 -35.44 5.89 -11.54
C THR A 51 -36.17 7.08 -10.91
N GLN A 52 -35.40 8.01 -10.32
CA GLN A 52 -35.92 9.20 -9.65
C GLN A 52 -35.08 10.42 -10.01
N GLY A 53 -35.71 11.43 -10.63
CA GLY A 53 -35.02 12.61 -11.12
C GLY A 53 -33.94 12.23 -12.14
N THR A 54 -32.73 12.74 -11.94
CA THR A 54 -31.57 12.53 -12.81
C THR A 54 -30.81 11.21 -12.56
N LYS A 55 -31.21 10.38 -11.59
CA LYS A 55 -30.54 9.10 -11.28
C LYS A 55 -31.31 7.94 -11.90
N ILE A 56 -30.77 7.37 -12.98
CA ILE A 56 -31.37 6.27 -13.73
C ILE A 56 -31.02 4.93 -13.05
N ALA A 57 -32.02 4.05 -12.87
CA ALA A 57 -31.83 2.75 -12.23
C ALA A 57 -30.85 1.83 -12.97
N SER A 58 -30.82 1.88 -14.31
CA SER A 58 -29.92 1.10 -15.16
C SER A 58 -28.45 1.54 -15.02
N GLU A 59 -28.17 2.85 -14.96
CA GLU A 59 -26.82 3.36 -14.67
C GLU A 59 -26.32 2.89 -13.31
N GLY A 60 -27.20 2.85 -12.31
CA GLY A 60 -26.90 2.32 -10.99
C GLY A 60 -26.64 0.80 -10.96
N LEU A 61 -27.04 0.04 -11.99
CA LEU A 61 -26.78 -1.39 -12.16
C LEU A 61 -25.50 -1.68 -12.94
N LYS A 62 -25.18 -0.84 -13.93
CA LYS A 62 -23.96 -1.00 -14.74
C LYS A 62 -22.73 -1.05 -13.85
N HIS A 63 -21.77 -1.85 -14.28
CA HIS A 63 -20.49 -2.09 -13.63
C HIS A 63 -20.52 -2.79 -12.26
N ARG A 64 -21.69 -3.16 -11.72
CA ARG A 64 -21.76 -4.10 -10.58
C ARG A 64 -21.20 -5.46 -11.00
N VAL A 65 -20.61 -6.15 -10.03
CA VAL A 65 -20.07 -7.50 -10.19
C VAL A 65 -20.93 -8.47 -9.39
N PHE A 66 -21.38 -9.53 -10.05
CA PHE A 66 -22.12 -10.64 -9.46
C PHE A 66 -21.17 -11.85 -9.33
N GLU A 67 -21.15 -12.49 -8.16
CA GLU A 67 -20.45 -13.76 -7.95
C GLU A 67 -21.45 -14.90 -8.03
N VAL A 68 -21.14 -15.92 -8.82
CA VAL A 68 -21.96 -17.12 -9.03
C VAL A 68 -21.07 -18.34 -8.88
N SER A 69 -21.57 -19.45 -8.31
CA SER A 69 -20.82 -20.70 -8.42
C SER A 69 -20.92 -21.23 -9.85
N LEU A 70 -19.93 -22.00 -10.29
CA LEU A 70 -19.98 -22.62 -11.60
C LEU A 70 -20.93 -23.84 -11.63
N ALA A 71 -21.22 -24.45 -10.48
CA ALA A 71 -22.28 -25.46 -10.38
C ALA A 71 -23.64 -24.85 -10.77
N ASP A 72 -23.99 -23.67 -10.26
CA ASP A 72 -25.26 -22.98 -10.64
C ASP A 72 -25.33 -22.60 -12.13
N LEU A 73 -24.17 -22.46 -12.80
CA LEU A 73 -24.08 -22.07 -14.22
C LEU A 73 -24.08 -23.27 -15.18
N GLN A 74 -23.69 -24.46 -14.72
CA GLN A 74 -23.47 -25.65 -15.55
C GLN A 74 -24.31 -26.86 -15.14
N ASN A 75 -24.87 -26.85 -13.91
CA ASN A 75 -25.48 -27.97 -13.18
C ASN A 75 -24.50 -29.09 -12.73
N ASP A 76 -23.19 -28.79 -12.68
CA ASP A 76 -22.13 -29.72 -12.28
C ASP A 76 -21.61 -29.42 -10.86
N GLU A 77 -22.08 -30.18 -9.85
CA GLU A 77 -21.69 -30.02 -8.43
C GLU A 77 -20.18 -30.17 -8.18
N ASP A 78 -19.50 -31.01 -8.96
CA ASP A 78 -18.04 -31.21 -8.88
C ASP A 78 -17.26 -29.89 -9.03
N GLN A 79 -17.85 -28.87 -9.64
CA GLN A 79 -17.24 -27.57 -9.93
C GLN A 79 -17.74 -26.43 -9.03
N ALA A 80 -18.57 -26.72 -8.02
CA ALA A 80 -19.16 -25.72 -7.09
C ALA A 80 -18.12 -24.80 -6.39
N TYR A 81 -16.89 -25.28 -6.22
CA TYR A 81 -15.80 -24.50 -5.62
C TYR A 81 -15.25 -23.36 -6.50
N ARG A 82 -15.71 -23.26 -7.76
CA ARG A 82 -15.29 -22.23 -8.72
C ARG A 82 -16.32 -21.11 -8.73
N LYS A 83 -15.91 -19.91 -8.34
CA LYS A 83 -16.73 -18.69 -8.42
C LYS A 83 -16.39 -17.90 -9.67
N ILE A 84 -17.39 -17.67 -10.52
CA ILE A 84 -17.31 -16.78 -11.68
C ILE A 84 -17.77 -15.39 -11.26
N ARG A 85 -17.03 -14.36 -11.68
CA ARG A 85 -17.38 -12.95 -11.51
C ARG A 85 -17.89 -12.42 -12.85
N LEU A 86 -19.16 -12.05 -12.88
CA LEU A 86 -19.83 -11.46 -14.05
C LEU A 86 -20.08 -9.98 -13.78
N ARG A 87 -19.63 -9.09 -14.67
CA ARG A 87 -19.87 -7.63 -14.55
C ARG A 87 -21.03 -7.22 -15.45
N ALA A 88 -21.96 -6.44 -14.91
CA ALA A 88 -23.00 -5.79 -15.71
C ALA A 88 -22.37 -4.76 -16.66
N GLU A 89 -22.61 -4.90 -17.96
CA GLU A 89 -22.15 -3.92 -18.96
C GLU A 89 -23.33 -3.14 -19.54
N ASP A 90 -24.45 -3.81 -19.81
CA ASP A 90 -25.67 -3.17 -20.31
C ASP A 90 -26.96 -3.71 -19.67
N VAL A 91 -28.06 -2.98 -19.81
CA VAL A 91 -29.38 -3.33 -19.26
C VAL A 91 -30.46 -3.12 -20.32
N GLN A 92 -31.07 -4.21 -20.77
CA GLN A 92 -32.14 -4.22 -21.77
C GLN A 92 -33.48 -4.49 -21.10
N GLY A 93 -34.30 -3.44 -20.97
CA GLY A 93 -35.55 -3.48 -20.21
C GLY A 93 -35.29 -3.82 -18.74
N LYS A 94 -35.73 -5.01 -18.32
CA LYS A 94 -35.47 -5.56 -16.97
C LYS A 94 -34.35 -6.63 -16.93
N ASN A 95 -33.73 -6.93 -18.06
CA ASN A 95 -32.65 -7.92 -18.14
C ASN A 95 -31.29 -7.22 -18.07
N VAL A 96 -30.40 -7.68 -17.19
CA VAL A 96 -29.04 -7.17 -17.07
C VAL A 96 -28.11 -8.10 -17.85
N LEU A 97 -27.50 -7.57 -18.92
CA LEU A 97 -26.51 -8.29 -19.71
C LEU A 97 -25.15 -8.19 -19.02
N THR A 98 -24.56 -9.35 -18.75
CA THR A 98 -23.28 -9.45 -18.05
C THR A 98 -22.19 -10.03 -18.94
N ASN A 99 -20.95 -9.63 -18.67
CA ASN A 99 -19.74 -10.14 -19.33
C ASN A 99 -18.80 -10.76 -18.28
N PHE A 100 -17.91 -11.65 -18.72
CA PHE A 100 -16.93 -12.28 -17.82
C PHE A 100 -15.93 -11.23 -17.31
N TRP A 101 -15.85 -11.07 -15.99
CA TRP A 101 -14.93 -10.12 -15.33
C TRP A 101 -13.77 -10.80 -14.62
N GLY A 102 -13.93 -12.07 -14.23
CA GLY A 102 -12.88 -12.87 -13.62
C GLY A 102 -13.38 -14.19 -13.04
N MET A 103 -12.45 -14.94 -12.47
CA MET A 103 -12.70 -16.23 -11.83
C MET A 103 -11.91 -16.31 -10.53
N SER A 104 -12.42 -17.04 -9.53
CA SER A 104 -11.75 -17.29 -8.26
C SER A 104 -12.19 -18.61 -7.63
N PHE A 105 -11.32 -19.24 -6.85
CA PHE A 105 -11.69 -20.40 -6.02
C PHE A 105 -12.29 -19.99 -4.67
N THR A 106 -13.11 -20.87 -4.08
CA THR A 106 -13.51 -20.77 -2.67
C THR A 106 -12.31 -20.97 -1.74
N THR A 107 -12.39 -20.37 -0.55
CA THR A 107 -11.40 -20.52 0.53
C THR A 107 -11.20 -21.97 0.93
N ASP A 108 -12.27 -22.76 0.90
CA ASP A 108 -12.32 -24.11 1.47
C ASP A 108 -11.64 -25.11 0.53
N LYS A 109 -11.81 -24.93 -0.79
CA LYS A 109 -11.03 -25.69 -1.78
C LYS A 109 -9.54 -25.38 -1.66
N LEU A 110 -9.15 -24.11 -1.55
CA LEU A 110 -7.74 -23.74 -1.38
C LEU A 110 -7.14 -24.37 -0.12
N ARG A 111 -7.84 -24.29 1.02
CA ARG A 111 -7.43 -24.94 2.28
C ARG A 111 -7.35 -26.47 2.17
N SER A 112 -8.24 -27.11 1.42
CA SER A 112 -8.22 -28.57 1.20
C SER A 112 -7.08 -29.05 0.29
N LEU A 113 -6.62 -28.21 -0.64
CA LEU A 113 -5.53 -28.52 -1.57
C LEU A 113 -4.14 -28.33 -0.93
N VAL A 114 -3.97 -27.30 -0.10
CA VAL A 114 -2.70 -26.98 0.59
C VAL A 114 -2.48 -27.91 1.78
N LYS A 115 -2.06 -29.15 1.49
CA LYS A 115 -1.65 -30.15 2.49
C LYS A 115 -0.14 -30.07 2.80
N LYS A 116 0.25 -30.46 4.01
CA LYS A 116 1.68 -30.61 4.42
C LYS A 116 2.39 -31.69 3.57
N TRP A 117 3.73 -31.64 3.55
CA TRP A 117 4.63 -32.64 2.95
C TRP A 117 4.72 -32.68 1.42
N GLN A 118 4.11 -31.72 0.72
CA GLN A 118 4.25 -31.47 -0.72
C GLN A 118 4.71 -30.02 -0.94
N THR A 119 5.41 -29.74 -2.04
CA THR A 119 5.75 -28.37 -2.45
C THR A 119 4.60 -27.77 -3.25
N LEU A 120 4.19 -26.56 -2.87
CA LEU A 120 3.30 -25.71 -3.66
C LEU A 120 4.13 -24.96 -4.71
N ILE A 121 3.64 -24.94 -5.95
CA ILE A 121 4.23 -24.22 -7.07
C ILE A 121 3.20 -23.24 -7.59
N GLU A 122 3.47 -21.95 -7.37
CA GLU A 122 2.67 -20.83 -7.88
C GLU A 122 3.36 -20.16 -9.06
N ALA A 123 2.56 -19.81 -10.08
CA ALA A 123 2.97 -18.99 -11.22
C ALA A 123 1.86 -17.99 -11.54
N HIS A 124 2.25 -16.77 -11.95
CA HIS A 124 1.32 -15.73 -12.39
C HIS A 124 1.82 -15.13 -13.71
N VAL A 125 0.88 -14.70 -14.56
CA VAL A 125 1.17 -14.16 -15.89
C VAL A 125 0.19 -13.05 -16.23
N ASP A 126 0.70 -11.96 -16.79
CA ASP A 126 -0.12 -10.96 -17.47
C ASP A 126 -0.12 -11.25 -18.97
N VAL A 127 -1.29 -11.54 -19.53
CA VAL A 127 -1.49 -11.83 -20.96
C VAL A 127 -2.48 -10.86 -21.55
N LYS A 128 -2.23 -10.43 -22.78
CA LYS A 128 -3.17 -9.66 -23.58
C LYS A 128 -3.85 -10.59 -24.58
N THR A 129 -5.17 -10.66 -24.57
CA THR A 129 -5.94 -11.41 -25.59
C THR A 129 -5.97 -10.66 -26.92
N THR A 130 -6.35 -11.37 -27.98
CA THR A 130 -6.73 -10.85 -29.31
C THR A 130 -7.71 -9.66 -29.23
N ASP A 131 -8.74 -9.78 -28.38
CA ASP A 131 -9.73 -8.73 -28.08
C ASP A 131 -9.16 -7.48 -27.38
N ASN A 132 -7.87 -7.46 -27.02
CA ASN A 132 -7.20 -6.44 -26.22
C ASN A 132 -7.61 -6.39 -24.73
N TYR A 133 -8.20 -7.44 -24.16
CA TYR A 133 -8.30 -7.56 -22.71
C TYR A 133 -6.92 -7.91 -22.12
N MET A 134 -6.50 -7.17 -21.10
CA MET A 134 -5.33 -7.53 -20.30
C MET A 134 -5.79 -8.35 -19.10
N LEU A 135 -5.36 -9.61 -19.04
CA LEU A 135 -5.73 -10.59 -18.03
C LEU A 135 -4.53 -10.97 -17.17
N ARG A 136 -4.70 -11.01 -15.84
CA ARG A 136 -3.76 -11.66 -14.93
C ARG A 136 -4.27 -13.06 -14.58
N LEU A 137 -3.55 -14.07 -15.02
CA LEU A 137 -3.79 -15.48 -14.71
C LEU A 137 -2.94 -15.91 -13.51
N PHE A 138 -3.53 -16.67 -12.60
CA PHE A 138 -2.84 -17.28 -11.46
C PHE A 138 -3.02 -18.79 -11.52
N CYS A 139 -1.93 -19.53 -11.64
CA CYS A 139 -1.91 -20.99 -11.61
C CYS A 139 -1.21 -21.51 -10.36
N ILE A 140 -1.82 -22.51 -9.74
CA ILE A 140 -1.27 -23.30 -8.63
C ILE A 140 -1.04 -24.73 -9.12
N GLY A 141 -0.04 -25.41 -8.57
CA GLY A 141 0.18 -26.84 -8.75
C GLY A 141 0.93 -27.43 -7.56
N PHE A 142 0.75 -28.71 -7.30
CA PHE A 142 1.40 -29.41 -6.19
C PHE A 142 2.23 -30.58 -6.72
N THR A 143 3.29 -30.95 -6.00
CA THR A 143 4.10 -32.12 -6.36
C THR A 143 3.37 -33.44 -6.09
N LYS A 144 3.35 -34.34 -7.08
CA LYS A 144 2.73 -35.65 -6.99
C LYS A 144 3.68 -36.67 -6.39
N ARG A 145 3.21 -37.40 -5.38
CA ARG A 145 3.96 -38.53 -4.77
C ARG A 145 4.17 -39.64 -5.80
N ARG A 146 5.40 -40.16 -5.91
CA ARG A 146 5.70 -41.32 -6.76
C ARG A 146 5.31 -42.63 -6.04
N PRO A 147 4.87 -43.69 -6.75
CA PRO A 147 4.36 -44.92 -6.11
C PRO A 147 5.38 -45.59 -5.19
N ASN A 148 6.66 -45.63 -5.59
CA ASN A 148 7.73 -46.29 -4.84
C ASN A 148 8.46 -45.35 -3.86
N GLN A 149 7.81 -44.26 -3.42
CA GLN A 149 8.45 -43.22 -2.61
C GLN A 149 8.39 -43.51 -1.10
N VAL A 150 9.53 -43.94 -0.55
CA VAL A 150 9.72 -44.25 0.89
C VAL A 150 9.55 -43.00 1.77
N LYS A 151 10.06 -41.84 1.34
CA LYS A 151 9.93 -40.59 2.10
C LYS A 151 8.46 -40.13 2.15
N ARG A 152 8.00 -39.72 3.33
CA ARG A 152 6.67 -39.07 3.51
C ARG A 152 6.59 -37.72 2.80
N THR A 153 7.72 -37.04 2.60
CA THR A 153 7.83 -35.76 1.91
C THR A 153 8.11 -35.91 0.41
N CYS A 154 7.44 -35.10 -0.40
CA CYS A 154 7.63 -34.99 -1.84
C CYS A 154 7.90 -33.52 -2.20
N TYR A 155 9.12 -33.06 -1.94
CA TYR A 155 9.56 -31.70 -2.23
C TYR A 155 10.42 -31.67 -3.50
N ALA A 156 10.09 -30.78 -4.44
CA ALA A 156 10.94 -30.46 -5.58
C ALA A 156 12.12 -29.57 -5.15
N GLN A 157 13.25 -29.67 -5.84
CA GLN A 157 14.39 -28.78 -5.62
C GLN A 157 14.09 -27.36 -6.14
N ALA A 158 14.71 -26.34 -5.56
CA ALA A 158 14.52 -24.94 -5.97
C ALA A 158 14.81 -24.70 -7.47
N SER A 159 15.80 -25.38 -8.03
CA SER A 159 16.11 -25.39 -9.48
C SER A 159 14.94 -25.93 -10.32
N GLN A 160 14.37 -27.06 -9.91
CA GLN A 160 13.21 -27.69 -10.56
C GLN A 160 11.97 -26.80 -10.46
N ILE A 161 11.71 -26.19 -9.30
CA ILE A 161 10.59 -25.24 -9.11
C ILE A 161 10.71 -24.05 -10.06
N ARG A 162 11.92 -23.47 -10.22
CA ARG A 162 12.18 -22.38 -11.20
C ARG A 162 11.99 -22.81 -12.66
N GLN A 163 12.34 -24.05 -13.02
CA GLN A 163 12.09 -24.58 -14.37
C GLN A 163 10.60 -24.82 -14.63
N ILE A 164 9.88 -25.39 -13.65
CA ILE A 164 8.44 -25.63 -13.72
C ILE A 164 7.69 -24.30 -13.84
N ARG A 165 8.02 -23.29 -13.02
CA ARG A 165 7.43 -21.94 -13.11
C ARG A 165 7.60 -21.33 -14.51
N ARG A 166 8.79 -21.43 -15.12
CA ARG A 166 9.02 -20.95 -16.50
C ARG A 166 8.11 -21.66 -17.52
N LYS A 167 8.01 -23.00 -17.49
CA LYS A 167 7.08 -23.74 -18.36
C LYS A 167 5.61 -23.39 -18.12
N MET A 168 5.20 -23.18 -16.87
CA MET A 168 3.83 -22.76 -16.53
C MET A 168 3.49 -21.40 -17.14
N VAL A 169 4.43 -20.44 -17.05
CA VAL A 169 4.28 -19.11 -17.64
C VAL A 169 4.17 -19.20 -19.17
N GLU A 170 5.08 -19.92 -19.82
CA GLU A 170 5.12 -20.11 -21.27
C GLU A 170 3.80 -20.70 -21.83
N ILE A 171 3.30 -21.78 -21.23
CA ILE A 171 2.05 -22.43 -21.65
C ILE A 171 0.84 -21.50 -21.46
N MET A 172 0.79 -20.77 -20.34
CA MET A 172 -0.27 -19.78 -20.09
C MET A 172 -0.26 -18.64 -21.11
N VAL A 173 0.92 -18.10 -21.47
CA VAL A 173 1.03 -17.07 -22.52
C VAL A 173 0.51 -17.63 -23.84
N ASN A 174 1.04 -18.78 -24.29
CA ASN A 174 0.72 -19.36 -25.60
C ASN A 174 -0.78 -19.69 -25.76
N GLN A 175 -1.44 -20.18 -24.70
CA GLN A 175 -2.86 -20.53 -24.73
C GLN A 175 -3.82 -19.33 -24.59
N ALA A 176 -3.38 -18.23 -23.96
CA ALA A 176 -4.23 -17.07 -23.69
C ALA A 176 -3.99 -15.89 -24.64
N SER A 177 -2.85 -15.81 -25.33
CA SER A 177 -2.60 -14.79 -26.36
C SER A 177 -3.22 -15.13 -27.71
N SER A 178 -3.54 -16.41 -27.93
CA SER A 178 -4.07 -16.95 -29.19
C SER A 178 -5.60 -16.98 -29.28
N CYS A 179 -6.32 -16.69 -28.18
CA CYS A 179 -7.76 -16.84 -28.07
C CYS A 179 -8.47 -15.55 -27.65
N ASP A 180 -9.71 -15.40 -28.12
CA ASP A 180 -10.67 -14.40 -27.66
C ASP A 180 -11.12 -14.66 -26.22
N LEU A 181 -11.71 -13.66 -25.56
CA LEU A 181 -12.17 -13.82 -24.17
C LEU A 181 -13.21 -14.95 -24.03
N LYS A 182 -14.09 -15.09 -25.03
CA LYS A 182 -15.14 -16.12 -25.11
C LYS A 182 -14.55 -17.53 -25.12
N GLU A 183 -13.57 -17.78 -25.97
CA GLU A 183 -12.87 -19.06 -26.09
C GLU A 183 -12.01 -19.37 -24.86
N LEU A 184 -11.36 -18.34 -24.31
CA LEU A 184 -10.52 -18.53 -23.14
C LEU A 184 -11.34 -18.92 -21.90
N VAL A 185 -12.55 -18.37 -21.74
CA VAL A 185 -13.52 -18.82 -20.73
C VAL A 185 -13.94 -20.27 -20.98
N SER A 186 -14.24 -20.67 -22.23
CA SER A 186 -14.60 -22.07 -22.53
C SER A 186 -13.45 -23.06 -22.28
N LYS A 187 -12.18 -22.62 -22.33
CA LYS A 187 -11.01 -23.40 -21.88
C LYS A 187 -10.85 -23.48 -20.35
N PHE A 188 -11.29 -22.45 -19.61
CA PHE A 188 -11.18 -22.42 -18.15
C PHE A 188 -12.15 -23.38 -17.45
N ILE A 189 -13.36 -23.57 -17.99
CA ILE A 189 -14.41 -24.43 -17.42
C ILE A 189 -13.89 -25.89 -17.27
N PRO A 190 -13.52 -26.62 -18.34
CA PRO A 190 -12.99 -28.00 -18.29
C PRO A 190 -11.49 -28.14 -17.93
N GLU A 191 -10.82 -27.05 -17.53
CA GLU A 191 -9.42 -27.01 -17.07
C GLU A 191 -8.36 -27.49 -18.08
N VAL A 192 -8.55 -27.24 -19.37
CA VAL A 192 -7.62 -27.69 -20.44
C VAL A 192 -6.19 -27.22 -20.18
N ILE A 193 -6.02 -25.93 -19.82
CA ILE A 193 -4.71 -25.32 -19.53
C ILE A 193 -3.99 -26.02 -18.36
N GLY A 194 -4.71 -26.46 -17.33
CA GLY A 194 -4.13 -27.18 -16.19
C GLY A 194 -3.57 -28.55 -16.60
N LYS A 195 -4.35 -29.30 -17.38
CA LYS A 195 -3.99 -30.64 -17.89
C LYS A 195 -2.80 -30.58 -18.86
N GLU A 196 -2.72 -29.55 -19.70
CA GLU A 196 -1.55 -29.32 -20.57
C GLU A 196 -0.27 -29.04 -19.77
N ILE A 197 -0.37 -28.20 -18.72
CA ILE A 197 0.75 -27.93 -17.81
C ILE A 197 1.20 -29.23 -17.12
N GLU A 198 0.29 -30.06 -16.59
CA GLU A 198 0.65 -31.35 -15.97
C GLU A 198 1.40 -32.26 -16.95
N LYS A 199 0.93 -32.35 -18.21
CA LYS A 199 1.58 -33.14 -19.26
C LYS A 199 2.99 -32.61 -19.57
N ALA A 200 3.15 -31.30 -19.77
CA ALA A 200 4.43 -30.68 -20.15
C ALA A 200 5.46 -30.57 -19.01
N THR A 201 5.01 -30.56 -17.75
CA THR A 201 5.88 -30.51 -16.56
C THR A 201 6.28 -31.90 -16.04
N SER A 202 5.52 -32.94 -16.38
CA SER A 202 5.80 -34.34 -16.02
C SER A 202 7.24 -34.81 -16.31
N SER A 203 7.88 -34.27 -17.36
CA SER A 203 9.26 -34.58 -17.75
C SER A 203 10.31 -34.06 -16.74
N ILE A 204 9.97 -33.06 -15.93
CA ILE A 204 10.84 -32.47 -14.90
C ILE A 204 10.45 -33.04 -13.55
N PHE A 205 9.18 -32.87 -13.17
CA PHE A 205 8.63 -33.38 -11.94
C PHE A 205 7.12 -33.59 -12.10
N PRO A 206 6.55 -34.75 -11.72
CA PRO A 206 5.12 -34.98 -11.85
C PRO A 206 4.32 -34.06 -10.90
N LEU A 207 3.39 -33.31 -11.46
CA LEU A 207 2.46 -32.46 -10.70
C LEU A 207 1.11 -33.15 -10.50
N GLN A 208 0.32 -32.57 -9.61
CA GLN A 208 -1.09 -32.89 -9.36
C GLN A 208 -1.85 -31.61 -9.00
N ASN A 209 -3.16 -31.60 -9.27
CA ASN A 209 -4.07 -30.51 -8.93
C ASN A 209 -3.60 -29.15 -9.51
N VAL A 210 -3.17 -29.15 -10.78
CA VAL A 210 -2.78 -27.91 -11.45
C VAL A 210 -4.01 -27.18 -11.93
N PHE A 211 -4.28 -26.02 -11.33
CA PHE A 211 -5.49 -25.25 -11.58
C PHE A 211 -5.22 -23.77 -11.83
N VAL A 212 -6.01 -23.16 -12.72
CA VAL A 212 -6.14 -21.70 -12.82
C VAL A 212 -6.96 -21.22 -11.60
N ARG A 213 -6.28 -20.94 -10.49
CA ARG A 213 -6.86 -20.50 -9.20
C ARG A 213 -7.64 -19.19 -9.33
N LYS A 214 -7.17 -18.27 -10.17
CA LYS A 214 -7.78 -16.94 -10.31
C LYS A 214 -7.50 -16.31 -11.66
N VAL A 215 -8.46 -15.53 -12.14
CA VAL A 215 -8.36 -14.65 -13.32
C VAL A 215 -8.84 -13.26 -12.91
N LYS A 216 -8.05 -12.22 -13.20
CA LYS A 216 -8.45 -10.81 -13.07
C LYS A 216 -8.35 -10.12 -14.43
N ILE A 217 -9.33 -9.32 -14.83
CA ILE A 217 -9.11 -8.28 -15.84
C ILE A 217 -8.35 -7.11 -15.18
N LEU A 218 -7.22 -6.72 -15.75
CA LEU A 218 -6.45 -5.52 -15.36
C LEU A 218 -6.90 -4.30 -16.17
N LYS A 219 -7.07 -4.48 -17.48
CA LYS A 219 -7.49 -3.44 -18.42
C LYS A 219 -8.47 -4.04 -19.41
N ALA A 220 -9.67 -3.47 -19.46
CA ALA A 220 -10.64 -3.77 -20.51
C ALA A 220 -10.39 -2.85 -21.74
N PRO A 221 -10.72 -3.29 -22.96
CA PRO A 221 -10.82 -2.41 -24.12
C PRO A 221 -11.96 -1.39 -23.94
N LYS A 222 -12.13 -0.49 -24.91
CA LYS A 222 -13.33 0.36 -24.97
C LYS A 222 -14.56 -0.53 -25.09
N PHE A 223 -15.64 -0.15 -24.40
CA PHE A 223 -16.91 -0.86 -24.48
C PHE A 223 -17.44 -0.85 -25.93
N ASP A 224 -17.82 -2.02 -26.42
CA ASP A 224 -18.39 -2.22 -27.75
C ASP A 224 -19.69 -3.02 -27.59
N LEU A 225 -20.81 -2.39 -27.96
CA LEU A 225 -22.13 -2.99 -27.86
C LEU A 225 -22.29 -4.17 -28.83
N GLY A 226 -21.65 -4.12 -30.01
CA GLY A 226 -21.73 -5.20 -31.01
C GLY A 226 -21.17 -6.50 -30.44
N LYS A 227 -19.94 -6.45 -29.92
CA LYS A 227 -19.28 -7.59 -29.26
C LYS A 227 -20.04 -8.12 -28.04
N LEU A 228 -20.68 -7.24 -27.26
CA LEU A 228 -21.53 -7.70 -26.15
C LEU A 228 -22.76 -8.47 -26.67
N MET A 229 -23.38 -8.01 -27.74
CA MET A 229 -24.54 -8.70 -28.34
C MET A 229 -24.17 -10.04 -28.97
N GLU A 230 -22.99 -10.18 -29.60
CA GLU A 230 -22.45 -11.46 -30.10
C GLU A 230 -22.24 -12.51 -28.98
N VAL A 231 -21.96 -12.05 -27.75
CA VAL A 231 -21.83 -12.90 -26.54
C VAL A 231 -23.20 -13.25 -25.93
N HIS A 232 -24.27 -12.60 -26.38
CA HIS A 232 -25.65 -12.74 -25.89
C HIS A 232 -26.67 -13.11 -27.00
N GLY A 233 -26.19 -13.63 -28.14
CA GLY A 233 -26.85 -13.65 -29.46
C GLY A 233 -28.25 -14.27 -29.63
N ASP A 234 -28.88 -14.78 -28.57
CA ASP A 234 -30.25 -15.27 -28.55
C ASP A 234 -31.22 -14.26 -27.92
N TYR A 235 -31.27 -13.03 -28.43
CA TYR A 235 -32.38 -12.10 -28.18
C TYR A 235 -33.19 -11.93 -29.46
N LYS A 236 -34.23 -12.76 -29.62
CA LYS A 236 -35.37 -12.38 -30.47
C LYS A 236 -36.13 -11.29 -29.73
N GLU A 237 -36.33 -10.15 -30.38
CA GLU A 237 -37.21 -9.11 -29.86
C GLU A 237 -38.65 -9.63 -29.88
N ASP A 238 -39.27 -9.77 -28.70
CA ASP A 238 -40.72 -9.87 -28.63
C ASP A 238 -41.31 -8.54 -29.10
N VAL A 239 -42.01 -8.60 -30.24
CA VAL A 239 -42.50 -7.44 -30.99
C VAL A 239 -43.36 -6.53 -30.10
N GLY A 240 -42.89 -5.29 -29.90
CA GLY A 240 -43.64 -4.29 -29.14
C GLY A 240 -44.93 -3.90 -29.85
N THR A 241 -46.08 -4.14 -29.21
CA THR A 241 -47.39 -3.70 -29.70
C THR A 241 -47.40 -2.18 -29.84
N LYS A 242 -47.68 -1.67 -31.06
CA LYS A 242 -47.86 -0.23 -31.27
C LYS A 242 -49.10 0.26 -30.52
N LEU A 243 -48.91 1.22 -29.61
CA LEU A 243 -49.97 2.07 -29.10
C LEU A 243 -50.15 3.24 -30.07
N GLU A 244 -51.23 3.21 -30.85
CA GLU A 244 -51.61 4.35 -31.68
C GLU A 244 -52.20 5.47 -30.82
N ARG A 245 -51.99 6.71 -31.27
CA ARG A 245 -52.46 7.93 -30.61
C ARG A 245 -53.78 8.34 -31.28
N PRO A 246 -54.85 8.68 -30.54
CA PRO A 246 -56.15 8.91 -31.14
C PRO A 246 -56.14 10.15 -32.05
N ALA A 247 -56.83 10.02 -33.18
CA ALA A 247 -57.22 11.09 -34.09
C ALA A 247 -58.75 11.09 -34.23
N GLU A 248 -59.29 12.19 -34.76
CA GLU A 248 -60.66 12.65 -34.55
C GLU A 248 -61.73 11.92 -35.40
N ASP A 249 -63.01 12.15 -35.04
CA ASP A 249 -64.20 11.47 -35.56
C ASP A 249 -64.48 11.72 -37.07
N GLU A 250 -65.04 10.74 -37.78
CA GLU A 250 -66.43 10.83 -38.32
C GLU A 250 -66.96 9.58 -39.10
N VAL A 251 -68.23 9.24 -38.83
CA VAL A 251 -69.30 8.63 -39.67
C VAL A 251 -69.18 7.21 -40.31
N VAL A 252 -69.68 6.22 -39.56
CA VAL A 252 -70.76 5.22 -39.85
C VAL A 252 -71.02 4.66 -41.27
N VAL A 253 -70.97 3.31 -41.40
CA VAL A 253 -71.99 2.30 -41.85
C VAL A 253 -71.30 0.89 -41.83
N GLY A 254 -71.90 -0.27 -41.52
CA GLY A 254 -73.21 -0.66 -40.94
C GLY A 254 -73.55 -2.16 -41.18
N GLN A 255 -74.16 -2.86 -40.19
CA GLN A 255 -74.71 -4.25 -40.18
C GLN A 255 -73.71 -5.44 -40.38
N GLU A 256 -73.83 -6.63 -39.77
CA GLU A 256 -74.76 -7.28 -38.80
C GLU A 256 -74.00 -8.41 -38.03
N VAL A 257 -74.13 -8.64 -36.71
CA VAL A 257 -75.10 -9.54 -35.98
C VAL A 257 -74.91 -11.05 -36.32
N THR A 258 -74.68 -12.01 -35.41
CA THR A 258 -74.78 -12.09 -33.91
C THR A 258 -73.60 -12.88 -33.25
N ALA A 259 -73.81 -13.63 -32.15
CA ALA A 259 -72.84 -14.42 -31.38
C ALA A 259 -73.33 -15.86 -31.08
N GLU A 260 -72.44 -16.79 -30.71
CA GLU A 260 -72.67 -17.83 -29.68
C GLU A 260 -71.38 -18.60 -29.27
N CYS A 261 -71.39 -19.18 -28.06
CA CYS A 261 -70.34 -20.00 -27.41
C CYS A 261 -71.03 -21.13 -26.59
N PRO A 262 -70.32 -22.02 -25.85
CA PRO A 262 -69.30 -23.01 -26.23
C PRO A 262 -69.69 -24.46 -25.76
N VAL A 263 -68.89 -25.51 -26.05
CA VAL A 263 -69.08 -26.89 -25.50
C VAL A 263 -67.75 -27.54 -25.08
N VAL A 264 -67.79 -28.47 -24.11
CA VAL A 264 -66.64 -28.96 -23.30
C VAL A 264 -66.58 -30.50 -23.18
N SER A 265 -65.35 -31.08 -23.22
CA SER A 265 -64.92 -32.43 -22.72
C SER A 265 -65.43 -33.72 -23.44
N PRO A 266 -64.92 -34.96 -23.16
CA PRO A 266 -63.78 -35.43 -22.32
C PRO A 266 -62.81 -36.47 -23.01
N PRO A 267 -61.77 -37.02 -22.31
CA PRO A 267 -60.84 -38.08 -22.82
C PRO A 267 -61.03 -39.49 -22.19
N SER A 268 -60.34 -40.53 -22.71
CA SER A 268 -60.52 -41.94 -22.31
C SER A 268 -59.24 -42.82 -22.20
N SER A 269 -59.14 -43.65 -21.13
CA SER A 269 -58.42 -44.96 -20.97
C SER A 269 -56.90 -45.08 -21.30
N GLY A 270 -56.08 -45.91 -20.64
CA GLY A 270 -56.27 -46.94 -19.59
C GLY A 270 -54.92 -47.51 -19.07
N GLN A 271 -54.93 -48.38 -18.06
CA GLN A 271 -53.75 -48.84 -17.27
C GLN A 271 -53.48 -50.37 -17.43
N PRO A 272 -52.35 -50.96 -16.94
CA PRO A 272 -52.26 -51.43 -15.53
C PRO A 272 -50.84 -51.45 -14.87
N SER A 273 -50.77 -51.90 -13.61
CA SER A 273 -49.55 -52.06 -12.76
C SER A 273 -49.22 -53.55 -12.47
N PRO A 274 -48.14 -53.90 -11.71
CA PRO A 274 -48.31 -54.11 -10.25
C PRO A 274 -47.06 -53.93 -9.34
N HIS A 275 -47.27 -53.52 -8.07
CA HIS A 275 -46.94 -54.28 -6.85
C HIS A 275 -47.18 -53.47 -5.55
N ALA A 276 -47.60 -54.14 -4.47
CA ALA A 276 -47.88 -53.60 -3.12
C ALA A 276 -46.97 -54.28 -2.07
N ARG A 277 -46.82 -53.86 -0.79
CA ARG A 277 -47.84 -53.83 0.30
C ARG A 277 -47.24 -53.31 1.64
N THR A 278 -48.01 -52.54 2.44
CA THR A 278 -48.21 -52.51 3.94
C THR A 278 -47.04 -52.75 4.96
N ARG A 279 -47.04 -52.31 6.24
CA ARG A 279 -48.06 -51.76 7.20
C ARG A 279 -47.42 -50.96 8.37
N GLN A 280 -48.25 -50.36 9.25
CA GLN A 280 -47.90 -49.53 10.44
C GLN A 280 -47.94 -50.28 11.81
N LEU A 281 -47.70 -49.52 12.91
CA LEU A 281 -48.01 -49.74 14.36
C LEU A 281 -46.87 -50.34 15.21
N LEU A 282 -46.70 -50.09 16.53
CA LEU A 282 -47.54 -49.44 17.58
C LEU A 282 -46.65 -48.85 18.74
N ASP A 283 -47.24 -48.11 19.69
CA ASP A 283 -46.75 -47.50 20.96
C ASP A 283 -45.65 -48.25 21.77
N GLY A 284 -44.90 -47.70 22.76
CA GLY A 284 -44.89 -46.39 23.45
C GLY A 284 -44.65 -46.59 24.98
N LEU A 285 -43.73 -45.84 25.63
CA LEU A 285 -43.51 -45.83 27.11
C LEU A 285 -42.67 -44.61 27.58
N THR A 286 -43.03 -44.03 28.72
CA THR A 286 -42.34 -42.97 29.53
C THR A 286 -42.14 -43.51 30.98
N PRO A 287 -41.50 -42.84 31.98
CA PRO A 287 -40.81 -41.52 32.06
C PRO A 287 -39.29 -41.70 32.42
N ASP A 288 -38.44 -40.77 32.94
CA ASP A 288 -38.65 -39.69 33.92
C ASP A 288 -37.43 -38.73 34.09
N LEU A 289 -37.68 -37.60 34.78
CA LEU A 289 -36.76 -36.67 35.51
C LEU A 289 -35.76 -35.71 34.78
N SER A 290 -35.74 -34.48 35.31
CA SER A 290 -34.91 -33.30 34.96
C SER A 290 -33.98 -32.91 36.15
N PRO A 291 -33.10 -31.86 36.13
CA PRO A 291 -33.53 -30.44 36.08
C PRO A 291 -32.53 -29.36 35.51
N THR A 292 -33.09 -28.19 35.13
CA THR A 292 -32.50 -26.80 35.16
C THR A 292 -31.16 -26.49 34.44
N THR A 293 -30.98 -25.39 33.71
CA THR A 293 -30.87 -24.02 34.29
C THR A 293 -30.85 -22.87 33.22
N THR A 294 -31.70 -21.86 33.43
CA THR A 294 -31.58 -20.41 33.07
C THR A 294 -31.67 -19.86 31.62
N ASN A 295 -32.60 -18.90 31.48
CA ASN A 295 -32.84 -17.98 30.35
C ASN A 295 -31.78 -16.86 30.23
N TYR A 296 -31.78 -16.11 29.11
CA TYR A 296 -31.93 -14.65 29.17
C TYR A 296 -32.40 -14.04 27.84
N PHE A 297 -33.60 -13.45 27.86
CA PHE A 297 -34.18 -12.64 26.77
C PHE A 297 -34.63 -11.32 27.38
N ALA A 298 -33.83 -10.26 27.27
CA ALA A 298 -34.23 -8.88 27.59
C ALA A 298 -33.14 -7.87 27.16
N ALA A 299 -33.53 -6.80 26.47
CA ALA A 299 -33.20 -5.40 26.79
C ALA A 299 -33.36 -4.47 25.57
N LEU A 300 -34.32 -3.53 25.66
CA LEU A 300 -34.15 -2.07 25.46
C LEU A 300 -35.43 -1.37 24.98
N GLN A 301 -36.30 -1.06 25.95
CA GLN A 301 -37.14 0.14 25.92
C GLN A 301 -36.74 1.04 27.08
N ALA A 302 -35.91 2.06 26.83
CA ALA A 302 -35.70 3.18 27.76
C ALA A 302 -34.96 4.34 27.07
N ALA A 303 -35.69 5.41 26.73
CA ALA A 303 -35.18 6.80 26.68
C ALA A 303 -36.32 7.75 26.31
N ARG A 304 -36.86 8.48 27.28
CA ARG A 304 -37.82 9.58 27.05
C ARG A 304 -37.49 10.73 28.00
N GLY A 305 -37.21 11.90 27.44
CA GLY A 305 -37.22 13.18 28.17
C GLY A 305 -35.87 13.83 28.49
N ARG A 306 -35.47 14.78 27.63
CA ARG A 306 -35.05 16.13 28.06
C ARG A 306 -35.05 17.11 26.88
N GLU A 307 -36.11 17.91 26.80
CA GLU A 307 -36.00 19.33 26.38
C GLU A 307 -35.17 20.06 27.47
N GLU A 308 -34.52 21.21 27.25
CA GLU A 308 -34.78 22.31 26.32
C GLU A 308 -33.51 23.21 26.16
N ARG A 309 -33.63 24.33 25.42
CA ARG A 309 -32.70 25.49 25.27
C ARG A 309 -31.63 25.43 24.16
N ARG A 310 -32.00 26.00 23.01
CA ARG A 310 -31.09 26.78 22.14
C ARG A 310 -31.71 28.14 21.83
N GLY A 311 -31.01 29.22 22.18
CA GLY A 311 -31.29 30.59 21.72
C GLY A 311 -30.56 30.92 20.40
N PRO A 312 -30.91 32.03 19.72
CA PRO A 312 -30.63 32.19 18.30
C PRO A 312 -29.35 32.97 17.94
N LEU A 313 -28.95 32.82 16.67
CA LEU A 313 -27.96 33.60 15.93
C LEU A 313 -28.23 35.12 15.95
N PRO A 314 -27.19 35.96 15.86
CA PRO A 314 -27.25 37.26 15.20
C PRO A 314 -26.68 37.22 13.77
N ALA A 315 -27.12 38.17 12.95
CA ALA A 315 -26.83 38.27 11.52
C ALA A 315 -25.48 38.95 11.20
N ALA A 316 -24.98 38.72 9.99
CA ALA A 316 -23.93 39.55 9.38
C ALA A 316 -24.48 40.91 8.92
N PRO A 317 -23.67 41.99 8.95
CA PRO A 317 -23.92 43.20 8.17
C PRO A 317 -23.15 43.15 6.84
N ALA A 318 -23.87 43.30 5.74
CA ALA A 318 -23.26 43.71 4.47
C ALA A 318 -23.04 45.23 4.48
N THR A 319 -21.89 45.69 4.01
CA THR A 319 -21.68 47.07 3.59
C THR A 319 -21.14 47.10 2.17
N ALA A 320 -21.68 48.01 1.36
CA ALA A 320 -21.26 48.25 -0.02
C ALA A 320 -20.85 49.72 -0.15
N GLY A 321 -19.82 50.01 -0.95
CA GLY A 321 -19.37 51.38 -1.19
C GLY A 321 -18.29 51.47 -2.28
N ALA A 322 -18.66 52.11 -3.39
CA ALA A 322 -17.86 52.70 -4.49
C ALA A 322 -16.38 52.28 -4.65
N THR A 323 -15.93 51.71 -5.77
CA THR A 323 -15.90 52.29 -7.14
C THR A 323 -15.03 53.53 -7.27
N THR A 324 -13.80 53.37 -7.81
CA THR A 324 -13.16 54.27 -8.79
C THR A 324 -12.18 53.44 -9.62
N ILE A 325 -11.99 53.79 -10.90
CA ILE A 325 -11.31 53.00 -11.93
C ILE A 325 -10.06 53.73 -12.42
N SER A 326 -8.93 53.03 -12.59
CA SER A 326 -7.97 53.28 -13.67
C SER A 326 -7.01 52.10 -13.91
N LEU A 327 -7.10 51.52 -15.12
CA LEU A 327 -6.04 51.06 -16.05
C LEU A 327 -4.60 50.86 -15.50
N SER A 328 -3.81 49.85 -15.89
CA SER A 328 -3.82 48.86 -16.99
C SER A 328 -2.86 47.69 -16.63
N LEU A 329 -2.60 46.61 -17.38
CA LEU A 329 -2.76 46.28 -18.81
C LEU A 329 -2.89 44.74 -18.98
N GLN A 330 -3.58 44.26 -20.03
CA GLN A 330 -3.94 42.84 -20.20
C GLN A 330 -2.98 42.03 -21.10
N GLY A 331 -3.02 40.70 -20.96
CA GLY A 331 -2.54 39.74 -21.97
C GLY A 331 -3.33 38.43 -21.90
N VAL A 332 -4.24 38.20 -22.86
CA VAL A 332 -5.13 37.02 -22.94
C VAL A 332 -4.84 36.26 -24.24
N GLY A 333 -4.87 34.92 -24.21
CA GLY A 333 -5.00 34.13 -25.45
C GLY A 333 -4.38 32.73 -25.45
N GLY A 334 -5.01 31.77 -24.75
CA GLY A 334 -4.73 30.35 -24.97
C GLY A 334 -5.63 29.79 -26.08
N VAL A 335 -5.06 29.38 -27.22
CA VAL A 335 -5.79 28.73 -28.32
C VAL A 335 -5.43 27.24 -28.38
N TRP A 336 -6.46 26.39 -28.39
CA TRP A 336 -6.32 24.95 -28.62
C TRP A 336 -6.02 24.66 -30.09
N ILE A 337 -5.02 23.83 -30.37
CA ILE A 337 -4.88 23.15 -31.66
C ILE A 337 -4.79 21.65 -31.42
N THR A 338 -5.76 20.91 -31.96
CA THR A 338 -5.77 19.45 -32.01
C THR A 338 -5.12 18.96 -33.30
N ALA A 339 -4.05 18.18 -33.19
CA ALA A 339 -3.40 17.54 -34.35
C ALA A 339 -3.91 16.10 -34.52
N ARG A 340 -4.50 15.81 -35.68
CA ARG A 340 -5.12 14.52 -36.03
C ARG A 340 -4.21 13.77 -37.01
N ILE A 341 -3.64 12.64 -36.59
CA ILE A 341 -2.72 11.83 -37.41
C ILE A 341 -3.51 10.96 -38.39
N ILE A 342 -3.19 11.03 -39.69
CA ILE A 342 -3.66 10.11 -40.74
C ILE A 342 -2.53 9.88 -41.76
N GLY A 343 -2.20 8.60 -42.03
CA GLY A 343 -1.46 8.12 -43.20
C GLY A 343 0.06 8.44 -43.23
N GLY A 344 1.00 7.52 -43.48
CA GLY A 344 0.90 6.10 -43.77
C GLY A 344 1.52 5.72 -45.12
N CYS A 345 2.79 5.30 -45.14
CA CYS A 345 3.42 4.61 -46.27
C CYS A 345 4.34 3.47 -45.77
N ARG A 346 4.34 2.34 -46.49
CA ARG A 346 5.09 1.12 -46.18
C ARG A 346 6.39 1.04 -47.00
N GLY A 347 7.41 0.43 -46.38
CA GLY A 347 8.24 -0.59 -47.04
C GLY A 347 9.54 -0.16 -47.71
N LEU A 348 10.68 -0.47 -47.06
CA LEU A 348 11.53 -1.60 -47.46
C LEU A 348 12.56 -1.91 -46.36
N ILE A 349 12.77 -3.20 -46.03
CA ILE A 349 13.86 -3.65 -45.14
C ILE A 349 14.60 -4.82 -45.80
N ARG A 350 15.92 -4.66 -45.97
CA ARG A 350 16.98 -5.70 -46.00
C ARG A 350 18.24 -5.00 -45.46
N LEU A 351 18.84 -5.41 -44.33
CA LEU A 351 19.73 -6.58 -44.15
C LEU A 351 20.92 -6.52 -45.14
N LEU A 352 22.21 -6.45 -44.77
CA LEU A 352 22.96 -6.63 -43.49
C LEU A 352 24.21 -5.65 -43.45
N PRO A 353 25.38 -5.95 -42.85
CA PRO A 353 25.74 -5.57 -41.48
C PRO A 353 26.98 -4.65 -41.34
N ARG A 354 27.20 -4.08 -40.14
CA ARG A 354 28.47 -3.44 -39.75
C ARG A 354 29.54 -4.50 -39.45
N SER A 355 30.76 -4.30 -39.94
CA SER A 355 31.97 -5.05 -39.56
C SER A 355 32.83 -4.20 -38.59
N HIS A 356 33.31 -4.82 -37.51
CA HIS A 356 34.31 -4.24 -36.61
C HIS A 356 35.71 -4.28 -37.23
N LYS A 357 36.52 -3.25 -36.95
CA LYS A 357 37.99 -3.33 -37.02
C LYS A 357 38.56 -3.63 -35.64
N SER A 358 39.53 -4.54 -35.57
CA SER A 358 40.55 -4.63 -34.53
C SER A 358 41.87 -5.08 -35.16
N SER A 359 43.01 -4.70 -34.56
CA SER A 359 44.34 -4.85 -35.15
C SER A 359 45.14 -6.01 -34.57
N GLU A 360 45.92 -6.69 -35.43
CA GLU A 360 47.22 -7.37 -35.20
C GLU A 360 47.40 -8.27 -33.95
N LYS A 361 47.90 -9.51 -34.09
CA LYS A 361 49.27 -9.85 -34.58
C LYS A 361 49.39 -11.29 -35.09
N HIS A 362 50.16 -11.44 -36.18
CA HIS A 362 51.10 -12.50 -36.65
C HIS A 362 51.22 -13.90 -35.96
N PRO A 363 51.80 -14.95 -36.64
CA PRO A 363 52.19 -15.07 -38.07
C PRO A 363 51.92 -16.43 -38.77
N MET A 364 52.30 -16.46 -40.07
CA MET A 364 52.98 -17.54 -40.81
C MET A 364 52.25 -18.46 -41.81
N LEU A 365 53.00 -18.73 -42.90
CA LEU A 365 52.90 -19.78 -43.94
C LEU A 365 51.92 -19.64 -45.14
N GLU A 366 52.52 -19.11 -46.21
CA GLU A 366 52.70 -19.75 -47.53
C GLU A 366 51.77 -19.51 -48.76
N GLN A 367 52.42 -18.85 -49.75
CA GLN A 367 52.49 -19.15 -51.19
C GLN A 367 51.35 -18.84 -52.19
N LYS A 368 51.79 -18.12 -53.25
CA LYS A 368 51.26 -18.02 -54.64
C LYS A 368 49.92 -17.30 -54.85
N GLY A 369 49.77 -16.39 -55.83
CA GLY A 369 50.75 -15.83 -56.77
C GLY A 369 50.08 -15.05 -57.92
N ALA A 370 50.87 -14.22 -58.64
CA ALA A 370 50.53 -13.42 -59.85
C ALA A 370 49.53 -12.24 -59.67
N SER A 371 49.91 -10.96 -59.91
CA SER A 371 50.13 -10.25 -61.21
C SER A 371 48.82 -9.86 -61.91
N MET A 372 48.58 -8.66 -62.46
CA MET A 372 49.39 -7.46 -62.78
C MET A 372 48.49 -6.20 -62.63
N GLY A 373 48.99 -4.99 -62.34
CA GLY A 373 49.38 -3.97 -63.35
C GLY A 373 48.15 -3.25 -63.98
N LEU A 374 48.08 -1.92 -64.19
CA LEU A 374 49.04 -0.80 -64.09
C LEU A 374 48.27 0.55 -64.13
N ARG A 375 48.89 1.63 -63.60
CA ARG A 375 48.89 3.06 -64.04
C ARG A 375 47.79 3.63 -64.98
N SER A 376 47.38 4.91 -64.97
CA SER A 376 47.71 6.12 -64.17
C SER A 376 47.02 7.38 -64.77
N LYS A 377 47.13 8.53 -64.06
CA LYS A 377 47.07 9.95 -64.51
C LYS A 377 45.73 10.73 -64.44
N GLN A 378 45.86 11.85 -63.71
CA GLN A 378 45.06 13.07 -63.58
C GLN A 378 45.41 14.12 -64.69
N PRO A 379 44.96 15.40 -64.68
CA PRO A 379 43.64 16.01 -64.36
C PRO A 379 43.24 17.20 -65.31
N LYS A 380 42.16 17.95 -64.94
CA LYS A 380 41.71 19.32 -65.36
C LYS A 380 40.86 19.40 -66.65
N ALA A 381 39.91 20.35 -66.81
CA ALA A 381 39.14 21.21 -65.89
C ALA A 381 38.02 21.93 -66.69
N LEU A 382 36.96 22.42 -66.05
CA LEU A 382 36.18 23.59 -66.54
C LEU A 382 35.38 24.27 -65.41
N ALA A 383 35.18 25.58 -65.51
CA ALA A 383 34.60 26.43 -64.46
C ALA A 383 33.11 26.76 -64.69
N PHE A 384 32.40 27.11 -63.61
CA PHE A 384 31.03 27.65 -63.65
C PHE A 384 31.01 29.16 -63.35
N ARG A 385 30.16 29.91 -64.06
CA ARG A 385 29.95 31.35 -63.83
C ARG A 385 28.93 31.61 -62.72
N CYS A 386 29.11 32.72 -62.00
CA CYS A 386 28.17 33.21 -61.00
C CYS A 386 26.93 33.89 -61.63
N TYR A 387 25.83 33.90 -60.87
CA TYR A 387 24.79 34.93 -60.93
C TYR A 387 24.40 35.29 -59.49
N ALA A 388 24.08 36.55 -59.22
CA ALA A 388 23.79 37.04 -57.88
C ALA A 388 22.46 37.81 -57.84
N ALA A 389 21.62 37.52 -56.85
CA ALA A 389 20.83 38.47 -56.04
C ALA A 389 19.65 37.78 -55.31
N SER A 390 19.53 37.98 -53.99
CA SER A 390 18.25 38.25 -53.30
C SER A 390 18.45 38.42 -51.79
N HIS A 391 18.33 39.66 -51.30
CA HIS A 391 18.44 39.98 -49.86
C HIS A 391 17.35 39.37 -48.96
N ARG A 392 16.30 38.74 -49.52
CA ARG A 392 15.25 38.05 -48.74
C ARG A 392 15.61 36.63 -48.31
N SER A 393 16.67 36.04 -48.89
CA SER A 393 17.16 34.72 -48.48
C SER A 393 17.91 34.76 -47.14
N LEU A 394 18.60 35.87 -46.87
CA LEU A 394 19.50 36.01 -45.72
C LEU A 394 18.74 36.10 -44.39
N THR A 395 17.62 36.83 -44.33
CA THR A 395 16.77 36.89 -43.13
C THR A 395 16.13 35.54 -42.81
N LEU A 396 15.63 34.81 -43.82
CA LEU A 396 15.12 33.44 -43.63
C LEU A 396 16.22 32.50 -43.12
N ALA A 397 17.42 32.55 -43.70
CA ALA A 397 18.56 31.77 -43.23
C ALA A 397 18.95 32.11 -41.77
N VAL A 398 18.97 33.39 -41.40
CA VAL A 398 19.27 33.84 -40.02
C VAL A 398 18.20 33.39 -39.02
N TRP A 399 16.90 33.50 -39.36
CA TRP A 399 15.82 33.01 -38.49
C TRP A 399 15.81 31.48 -38.38
N SER A 400 16.13 30.75 -39.46
CA SER A 400 16.34 29.30 -39.39
C SER A 400 17.56 28.92 -38.55
N LEU A 401 18.65 29.70 -38.61
CA LEU A 401 19.83 29.48 -37.74
C LEU A 401 19.50 29.75 -36.27
N ALA A 402 18.76 30.83 -35.97
CA ALA A 402 18.31 31.16 -34.62
C ALA A 402 17.37 30.08 -34.05
N ALA A 403 16.42 29.58 -34.85
CA ALA A 403 15.57 28.45 -34.47
C ALA A 403 16.39 27.18 -34.23
N LEU A 404 17.39 26.89 -35.07
CA LEU A 404 18.31 25.77 -34.87
C LEU A 404 19.11 25.93 -33.57
N VAL A 405 19.62 27.11 -33.26
CA VAL A 405 20.34 27.41 -32.01
C VAL A 405 19.43 27.26 -30.80
N VAL A 406 18.17 27.69 -30.86
CA VAL A 406 17.20 27.46 -29.76
C VAL A 406 16.91 25.98 -29.59
N VAL A 407 16.66 25.23 -30.67
CA VAL A 407 16.43 23.78 -30.61
C VAL A 407 17.67 23.04 -30.10
N VAL A 408 18.88 23.41 -30.52
CA VAL A 408 20.13 22.82 -30.02
C VAL A 408 20.34 23.16 -28.55
N ASN A 409 20.08 24.39 -28.09
CA ASN A 409 20.15 24.72 -26.67
C ASN A 409 19.09 23.97 -25.85
N PHE A 410 17.87 23.79 -26.36
CA PHE A 410 16.84 22.99 -25.71
C PHE A 410 17.21 21.51 -25.66
N HIS A 411 17.80 20.98 -26.72
CA HIS A 411 18.23 19.59 -26.79
C HIS A 411 19.45 19.34 -25.91
N LEU A 412 20.39 20.30 -25.83
CA LEU A 412 21.51 20.29 -24.88
C LEU A 412 21.01 20.42 -23.44
N LEU A 413 19.99 21.23 -23.14
CA LEU A 413 19.36 21.30 -21.81
C LEU A 413 18.68 19.98 -21.43
N ILE A 414 18.02 19.31 -22.37
CA ILE A 414 17.42 17.99 -22.17
C ILE A 414 18.53 16.95 -21.96
N ILE A 415 19.58 16.95 -22.78
CA ILE A 415 20.72 16.04 -22.64
C ILE A 415 21.47 16.29 -21.33
N HIS A 416 21.67 17.54 -20.91
CA HIS A 416 22.37 17.84 -19.65
C HIS A 416 21.54 17.41 -18.43
N LYS A 417 20.20 17.52 -18.52
CA LYS A 417 19.29 17.05 -17.48
C LYS A 417 19.13 15.51 -17.49
N GLU A 418 19.22 14.88 -18.66
CA GLU A 418 19.33 13.44 -18.78
C GLU A 418 20.69 12.95 -18.24
N ASP A 419 21.81 13.62 -18.56
CA ASP A 419 23.16 13.30 -18.07
C ASP A 419 23.29 13.51 -16.55
N GLU A 420 22.75 14.58 -15.96
CA GLU A 420 22.65 14.72 -14.49
C GLU A 420 21.83 13.56 -13.91
N SER A 421 20.63 13.29 -14.46
CA SER A 421 19.78 12.23 -13.93
C SER A 421 20.38 10.83 -14.08
N THR A 422 21.14 10.59 -15.17
CA THR A 422 21.79 9.31 -15.48
C THR A 422 23.07 9.15 -14.68
N SER A 423 23.86 10.22 -14.51
CA SER A 423 25.02 10.26 -13.61
C SER A 423 24.57 9.97 -12.17
N ILE A 424 23.53 10.65 -11.68
CA ILE A 424 22.96 10.38 -10.34
C ILE A 424 22.40 8.94 -10.28
N HIS A 425 21.79 8.41 -11.34
CA HIS A 425 21.32 7.02 -11.35
C HIS A 425 22.46 6.00 -11.36
N GLU A 426 23.55 6.25 -12.08
CA GLU A 426 24.72 5.37 -12.16
C GLU A 426 25.57 5.44 -10.88
N ILE A 427 25.75 6.63 -10.30
CA ILE A 427 26.36 6.85 -8.98
C ILE A 427 25.53 6.13 -7.91
N ASN A 428 24.20 6.31 -7.87
CA ASN A 428 23.34 5.57 -6.96
C ASN A 428 23.43 4.04 -7.20
N ARG A 429 23.57 3.58 -8.44
CA ARG A 429 23.74 2.16 -8.75
C ARG A 429 25.07 1.59 -8.26
N SER A 430 26.17 2.30 -8.44
CA SER A 430 27.48 1.85 -7.94
C SER A 430 27.57 1.90 -6.42
N ILE A 431 26.97 2.93 -5.80
CA ILE A 431 26.91 3.10 -4.35
C ILE A 431 26.05 2.01 -3.69
N VAL A 432 24.87 1.72 -4.22
CA VAL A 432 24.01 0.64 -3.71
C VAL A 432 24.69 -0.72 -3.87
N SER A 433 25.56 -0.91 -4.88
CA SER A 433 26.27 -2.18 -5.06
C SER A 433 27.35 -2.49 -4.01
N GLU A 434 27.91 -1.48 -3.32
CA GLU A 434 28.71 -1.73 -2.10
C GLU A 434 27.86 -2.12 -0.89
N LEU A 435 26.56 -1.78 -0.89
CA LEU A 435 25.60 -2.12 0.17
C LEU A 435 24.85 -3.44 -0.12
N GLU A 436 25.11 -4.13 -1.23
CA GLU A 436 24.25 -5.21 -1.76
C GLU A 436 24.37 -6.58 -1.05
N GLU A 437 25.37 -6.84 -0.20
CA GLU A 437 25.39 -8.04 0.65
C GLU A 437 24.47 -7.88 1.88
N VAL A 438 23.16 -7.99 1.62
CA VAL A 438 22.12 -8.11 2.65
C VAL A 438 22.32 -9.42 3.43
N GLU A 439 22.75 -9.32 4.69
CA GLU A 439 23.17 -10.49 5.47
C GLU A 439 22.01 -11.38 5.95
N GLU A 440 22.03 -12.65 5.55
CA GLU A 440 21.16 -13.72 6.05
C GLU A 440 21.65 -14.26 7.41
N GLU A 441 21.31 -13.54 8.48
CA GLU A 441 21.70 -13.86 9.85
C GLU A 441 21.03 -15.15 10.39
N LYS A 442 21.71 -16.28 10.24
CA LYS A 442 21.25 -17.59 10.75
C LYS A 442 21.46 -17.73 12.25
N PHE A 443 20.39 -17.52 13.01
CA PHE A 443 20.37 -17.72 14.47
C PHE A 443 20.68 -19.20 14.81
N ARG A 444 21.89 -19.47 15.31
CA ARG A 444 22.28 -20.78 15.86
C ARG A 444 22.17 -20.75 17.37
N VAL A 445 20.98 -20.96 17.90
CA VAL A 445 20.81 -21.30 19.32
C VAL A 445 21.56 -22.61 19.57
N SER A 446 22.68 -22.52 20.27
CA SER A 446 23.37 -23.72 20.74
C SER A 446 22.48 -24.36 21.81
N PRO A 447 22.18 -25.67 21.74
CA PRO A 447 21.35 -26.30 22.75
C PRO A 447 22.00 -26.12 24.13
N PRO A 448 21.21 -25.81 25.18
CA PRO A 448 21.75 -25.40 26.47
C PRO A 448 22.69 -26.46 27.03
N ARG A 449 23.91 -26.05 27.39
CA ARG A 449 24.91 -26.90 28.07
C ARG A 449 24.46 -27.21 29.51
N SER A 450 23.41 -28.01 29.66
CA SER A 450 22.83 -28.28 30.97
C SER A 450 23.63 -29.32 31.75
N ARG A 451 24.46 -28.86 32.70
CA ARG A 451 24.61 -29.57 33.99
C ARG A 451 23.45 -29.18 34.90
N ARG A 452 22.21 -29.58 34.57
CA ARG A 452 21.04 -29.43 35.46
C ARG A 452 20.63 -30.80 36.02
N ASN A 453 20.38 -30.83 37.33
CA ASN A 453 20.21 -32.07 38.10
C ASN A 453 18.85 -32.75 37.76
N PRO A 454 18.82 -34.02 37.29
CA PRO A 454 17.60 -34.66 36.78
C PRO A 454 16.40 -34.70 37.74
N ARG A 455 16.64 -34.58 39.06
CA ARG A 455 15.58 -34.65 40.08
C ARG A 455 14.66 -33.42 40.12
N ALA A 456 15.09 -32.26 39.61
CA ALA A 456 14.29 -31.03 39.64
C ALA A 456 13.17 -30.99 38.59
N VAL A 457 13.38 -31.63 37.44
CA VAL A 457 12.48 -31.57 36.27
C VAL A 457 11.13 -32.28 36.51
N ARG A 458 11.07 -33.26 37.44
CA ARG A 458 9.83 -34.00 37.74
C ARG A 458 8.77 -33.23 38.56
N ARG A 459 9.02 -31.97 38.98
CA ARG A 459 8.10 -31.19 39.83
C ARG A 459 7.40 -30.01 39.15
N LYS A 460 7.75 -29.66 37.91
CA LYS A 460 6.99 -28.75 37.05
C LYS A 460 6.74 -29.47 35.73
N GLY A 461 5.50 -29.47 35.25
CA GLY A 461 5.15 -30.10 33.97
C GLY A 461 5.91 -29.49 32.80
N GLU A 462 5.87 -30.13 31.63
CA GLU A 462 6.60 -29.70 30.42
C GLU A 462 6.33 -28.23 30.07
N GLN A 463 7.23 -27.35 30.49
CA GLN A 463 7.25 -25.96 30.05
C GLN A 463 7.75 -25.97 28.60
N LYS A 464 7.03 -25.30 27.71
CA LYS A 464 7.54 -25.00 26.37
C LYS A 464 8.89 -24.28 26.50
N PRO A 465 9.85 -24.52 25.59
CA PRO A 465 11.06 -23.70 25.56
C PRO A 465 10.66 -22.22 25.40
N PRO A 466 11.36 -21.28 26.05
CA PRO A 466 11.11 -19.85 25.90
C PRO A 466 11.24 -19.44 24.42
N SER A 467 10.51 -18.41 24.01
CA SER A 467 10.70 -17.80 22.70
C SER A 467 11.95 -16.92 22.69
N VAL A 468 12.47 -16.61 21.51
CA VAL A 468 13.62 -15.69 21.37
C VAL A 468 13.30 -14.29 21.89
N VAL A 469 12.02 -13.89 21.93
CA VAL A 469 11.57 -12.63 22.55
C VAL A 469 11.58 -12.73 24.09
N ASP A 470 11.21 -13.88 24.66
CA ASP A 470 11.35 -14.11 26.10
C ASP A 470 12.85 -14.12 26.51
N GLU A 471 13.71 -14.74 25.70
CA GLU A 471 15.17 -14.76 25.89
C GLU A 471 15.85 -13.40 25.68
N PHE A 472 15.20 -12.47 24.96
CA PHE A 472 15.63 -11.06 24.81
C PHE A 472 15.23 -10.21 26.03
N LEU A 473 14.09 -10.50 26.65
CA LEU A 473 13.57 -9.76 27.82
C LEU A 473 14.12 -10.28 29.17
N ASP A 474 14.67 -11.50 29.20
CA ASP A 474 15.25 -12.11 30.40
C ASP A 474 16.78 -11.87 30.45
N GLU A 475 17.22 -10.94 31.29
CA GLU A 475 18.64 -10.64 31.57
C GLU A 475 19.42 -11.89 32.05
N SER A 476 18.76 -12.88 32.66
CA SER A 476 19.39 -14.13 33.10
C SER A 476 19.57 -15.16 31.97
N SER A 477 19.11 -14.83 30.75
CA SER A 477 19.25 -15.66 29.55
C SER A 477 20.69 -15.75 29.09
N ALA A 478 21.15 -16.97 28.79
CA ALA A 478 22.50 -17.23 28.28
C ALA A 478 22.76 -16.70 26.85
N VAL A 479 21.77 -16.04 26.23
CA VAL A 479 21.90 -15.34 24.94
C VAL A 479 21.62 -13.84 25.03
N HIS A 480 21.36 -13.29 26.23
CA HIS A 480 21.08 -11.86 26.41
C HIS A 480 22.22 -10.97 25.86
N ASP A 481 23.46 -11.34 26.17
CA ASP A 481 24.69 -10.67 25.70
C ASP A 481 24.84 -10.66 24.17
N MET A 482 24.13 -11.54 23.44
CA MET A 482 24.10 -11.51 21.97
C MET A 482 23.27 -10.34 21.42
N PHE A 483 22.28 -9.87 22.19
CA PHE A 483 21.44 -8.72 21.83
C PHE A 483 22.01 -7.40 22.34
N PHE A 484 22.74 -7.46 23.46
CA PHE A 484 23.41 -6.33 24.11
C PHE A 484 24.91 -6.64 24.28
N PRO A 485 25.74 -6.48 23.23
CA PRO A 485 27.17 -6.75 23.31
C PRO A 485 27.88 -5.87 24.35
N GLU A 486 28.93 -6.44 24.97
CA GLU A 486 29.73 -5.80 26.00
C GLU A 486 30.38 -4.47 25.55
N ARG A 487 30.67 -3.61 26.53
CA ARG A 487 31.28 -2.28 26.33
C ARG A 487 32.70 -2.31 25.76
N ASN A 488 33.39 -3.45 25.77
CA ASN A 488 34.67 -3.64 25.05
C ASN A 488 34.50 -3.67 23.51
N MET A 489 33.28 -3.89 23.01
CA MET A 489 32.93 -3.81 21.59
C MET A 489 32.31 -2.46 21.20
N ALA A 490 32.36 -1.46 22.10
CA ALA A 490 31.82 -0.13 21.87
C ALA A 490 32.44 0.56 20.64
N ILE A 491 31.62 1.36 19.96
CA ILE A 491 32.05 2.25 18.90
C ILE A 491 32.67 3.48 19.56
N ASP A 492 33.99 3.59 19.50
CA ASP A 492 34.73 4.81 19.85
C ASP A 492 35.10 5.56 18.55
N PRO A 493 34.50 6.73 18.28
CA PRO A 493 34.75 7.49 17.05
C PRO A 493 36.12 8.19 17.01
N ILE A 494 36.85 8.26 18.12
CA ILE A 494 38.15 8.95 18.24
C ILE A 494 39.32 7.95 18.33
N ASN A 495 39.17 6.89 19.12
CA ASN A 495 40.25 5.93 19.40
C ASN A 495 40.12 4.60 18.61
N GLY A 496 39.08 4.46 17.77
CA GLY A 496 38.94 3.34 16.85
C GLY A 496 40.06 3.32 15.79
N GLY A 497 40.64 2.15 15.52
CA GLY A 497 41.63 2.00 14.44
C GLY A 497 41.04 2.25 13.05
N ASN A 498 41.87 2.60 12.06
CA ASN A 498 41.46 3.05 10.72
C ASN A 498 40.33 2.22 10.05
N ASP A 499 40.29 0.91 10.28
CA ASP A 499 39.32 -0.03 9.70
C ASP A 499 37.90 0.03 10.34
N SER A 500 37.74 0.84 11.40
CA SER A 500 36.50 1.04 12.15
C SER A 500 35.87 2.43 11.98
N MET A 501 36.57 3.34 11.28
CA MET A 501 36.12 4.70 11.04
C MET A 501 34.89 4.70 10.10
N TYR A 502 33.83 5.41 10.47
CA TYR A 502 32.60 5.63 9.68
C TYR A 502 31.68 4.41 9.41
N PHE A 503 31.80 3.30 10.16
CA PHE A 503 30.87 2.16 10.06
C PHE A 503 29.89 2.07 11.23
N TYR A 504 28.60 2.28 10.99
CA TYR A 504 27.52 1.98 11.93
C TYR A 504 27.48 0.49 12.27
N TYR A 505 27.47 0.15 13.56
CA TYR A 505 27.26 -1.22 14.06
C TYR A 505 25.96 -1.27 14.89
N PRO A 506 24.81 -1.60 14.29
CA PRO A 506 23.50 -1.55 14.97
C PRO A 506 23.46 -2.42 16.23
N GLY A 507 22.98 -1.84 17.34
CA GLY A 507 22.86 -2.54 18.63
C GLY A 507 24.11 -2.54 19.51
N ARG A 508 25.23 -1.93 19.10
CA ARG A 508 26.41 -1.74 19.97
C ARG A 508 26.33 -0.44 20.79
N VAL A 509 27.13 -0.36 21.86
CA VAL A 509 27.37 0.91 22.57
C VAL A 509 28.00 1.90 21.58
N TRP A 510 27.51 3.13 21.53
CA TRP A 510 28.09 4.22 20.75
C TRP A 510 28.54 5.32 21.70
N LEU A 511 29.82 5.70 21.62
CA LEU A 511 30.43 6.70 22.47
C LEU A 511 30.42 8.08 21.79
N ASP A 512 30.28 9.12 22.60
CA ASP A 512 30.48 10.52 22.22
C ASP A 512 31.97 10.87 22.13
N THR A 513 32.28 12.11 21.73
CA THR A 513 33.65 12.62 21.64
C THR A 513 34.41 12.66 22.97
N ASP A 514 33.72 12.48 24.09
CA ASP A 514 34.32 12.48 25.43
C ASP A 514 34.47 11.05 25.98
N GLY A 515 34.19 10.02 25.16
CA GLY A 515 34.29 8.60 25.51
C GLY A 515 33.10 8.06 26.33
N ASN A 516 32.01 8.83 26.45
CA ASN A 516 30.83 8.46 27.22
C ASN A 516 29.73 7.87 26.32
N PRO A 517 28.95 6.88 26.79
CA PRO A 517 27.82 6.37 26.01
C PRO A 517 26.80 7.47 25.70
N ILE A 518 26.41 7.61 24.44
CA ILE A 518 25.39 8.57 24.00
C ILE A 518 24.05 8.26 24.71
N GLN A 519 23.38 9.28 25.26
CA GLN A 519 22.10 9.16 25.97
C GLN A 519 21.05 10.07 25.32
N ALA A 520 20.47 9.61 24.22
CA ALA A 520 19.51 10.33 23.38
C ALA A 520 18.42 9.38 22.81
N HIS A 521 17.84 8.56 23.69
CA HIS A 521 16.82 7.54 23.35
C HIS A 521 15.48 8.16 22.97
N GLY A 522 14.64 7.46 22.20
CA GLY A 522 13.36 7.97 21.72
C GLY A 522 13.49 9.23 20.84
N GLY A 523 14.71 9.51 20.38
CA GLY A 523 15.10 10.83 19.91
C GLY A 523 14.63 11.19 18.50
N GLY A 524 15.09 12.35 18.04
CA GLY A 524 15.01 12.81 16.66
C GLY A 524 16.18 13.73 16.32
N VAL A 525 16.48 13.86 15.03
CA VAL A 525 17.59 14.70 14.54
C VAL A 525 17.01 15.91 13.79
N LEU A 526 17.44 17.10 14.20
CA LEU A 526 17.23 18.34 13.44
C LEU A 526 18.50 18.64 12.66
N TYR A 527 18.39 18.84 11.35
CA TYR A 527 19.45 19.50 10.59
C TYR A 527 19.21 21.02 10.60
N ASP A 528 20.22 21.79 10.97
CA ASP A 528 20.19 23.25 10.94
C ASP A 528 21.03 23.77 9.77
N GLU A 529 20.36 24.20 8.71
CA GLU A 529 20.96 24.72 7.48
C GLU A 529 21.90 25.92 7.75
N LYS A 530 21.68 26.68 8.82
CA LYS A 530 22.49 27.87 9.17
C LYS A 530 23.88 27.51 9.71
N THR A 531 24.01 26.36 10.35
CA THR A 531 25.25 25.89 10.98
C THR A 531 25.82 24.64 10.31
N GLU A 532 25.12 24.12 9.29
CA GLU A 532 25.42 22.87 8.58
C GLU A 532 25.66 21.71 9.55
N THR A 533 24.87 21.67 10.62
CA THR A 533 25.07 20.78 11.78
C THR A 533 23.79 20.03 12.11
N TYR A 534 23.95 18.74 12.40
CA TYR A 534 22.89 17.87 12.88
C TYR A 534 22.86 17.90 14.42
N PHE A 535 21.68 18.12 14.99
CA PHE A 535 21.43 18.10 16.42
C PHE A 535 20.51 16.93 16.76
N TRP A 536 21.04 15.94 17.46
CA TRP A 536 20.30 14.78 17.95
C TRP A 536 19.80 15.06 19.36
N TYR A 537 18.47 15.17 19.49
CA TYR A 537 17.79 15.31 20.77
C TYR A 537 17.20 13.98 21.19
N GLY A 538 17.26 13.67 22.49
CA GLY A 538 16.63 12.46 23.01
C GLY A 538 16.60 12.42 24.53
N GLU A 539 15.88 11.44 25.04
CA GLU A 539 15.73 11.20 26.48
C GLU A 539 17.05 10.80 27.10
N ASN A 540 17.41 11.47 28.20
CA ASN A 540 18.54 11.05 29.01
C ASN A 540 18.07 10.00 30.03
N LYS A 541 18.47 8.74 29.83
CA LYS A 541 18.20 7.62 30.75
C LYS A 541 19.43 7.30 31.64
N ASP A 542 20.38 8.23 31.83
CA ASP A 542 21.53 8.05 32.73
C ASP A 542 21.11 8.14 34.21
N GLY A 543 20.51 7.06 34.68
CA GLY A 543 20.08 6.89 36.05
C GLY A 543 19.69 5.44 36.34
N LYS A 544 19.35 5.17 37.59
CA LYS A 544 18.95 3.83 38.02
C LYS A 544 17.57 3.49 37.48
N THR A 545 17.46 2.34 36.81
CA THR A 545 16.18 1.77 36.39
C THR A 545 15.45 1.15 37.60
N TYR A 546 14.15 1.42 37.72
CA TYR A 546 13.28 0.85 38.74
C TYR A 546 11.83 0.78 38.27
N LYS A 547 11.01 -0.04 38.95
CA LYS A 547 9.54 -0.01 38.83
C LYS A 547 8.94 0.78 39.99
N ALA A 548 8.07 1.74 39.70
CA ALA A 548 7.38 2.51 40.75
C ALA A 548 6.40 1.63 41.59
N HIS A 549 5.81 0.62 40.98
CA HIS A 549 5.02 -0.42 41.62
C HIS A 549 5.13 -1.74 40.86
N SER A 550 4.71 -2.87 41.46
CA SER A 550 4.92 -4.23 40.90
C SER A 550 4.38 -4.46 39.49
N LYS A 551 3.30 -3.77 39.11
CA LYS A 551 2.71 -3.79 37.75
C LYS A 551 3.17 -2.64 36.83
N GLY A 552 4.15 -1.85 37.24
CA GLY A 552 4.56 -0.63 36.56
C GLY A 552 5.55 -0.90 35.43
N ALA A 553 5.59 0.04 34.48
CA ALA A 553 6.69 0.12 33.53
C ALA A 553 8.02 0.31 34.27
N ASP A 554 9.09 -0.22 33.68
CA ASP A 554 10.46 0.07 34.08
C ASP A 554 10.79 1.49 33.67
N ARG A 555 11.49 2.23 34.52
CA ARG A 555 11.69 3.66 34.30
C ARG A 555 12.92 4.19 35.03
N VAL A 556 13.35 5.37 34.59
CA VAL A 556 14.36 6.19 35.25
C VAL A 556 13.68 7.48 35.77
N ASP A 557 14.27 8.14 36.76
CA ASP A 557 13.86 9.50 37.16
C ASP A 557 14.18 10.48 36.00
N ILE A 558 13.34 11.48 35.72
CA ILE A 558 13.63 12.46 34.64
C ILE A 558 14.93 13.21 34.95
N VAL A 559 15.96 12.93 34.15
CA VAL A 559 17.19 13.73 34.06
C VAL A 559 16.93 14.94 33.15
N GLY A 560 16.32 14.70 31.99
CA GLY A 560 15.98 15.71 30.99
C GLY A 560 16.14 15.21 29.55
N VAL A 561 16.21 16.15 28.61
CA VAL A 561 16.53 15.91 27.19
C VAL A 561 17.99 16.28 26.95
N SER A 562 18.79 15.34 26.45
CA SER A 562 20.14 15.59 25.97
C SER A 562 20.12 16.18 24.57
N CYS A 563 21.17 16.92 24.20
CA CYS A 563 21.48 17.22 22.81
C CYS A 563 22.93 16.80 22.49
N TYR A 564 23.11 16.22 21.31
CA TYR A 564 24.42 15.96 20.73
C TYR A 564 24.51 16.64 19.36
N SER A 565 25.67 17.20 19.01
CA SER A 565 25.91 17.82 17.71
C SER A 565 26.87 16.99 16.84
N SER A 566 26.65 17.00 15.53
CA SER A 566 27.51 16.29 14.57
C SER A 566 27.48 16.98 13.20
N LYS A 567 28.60 16.91 12.46
CA LYS A 567 28.68 17.30 11.04
C LYS A 567 28.70 16.12 10.08
N ASP A 568 28.86 14.91 10.59
CA ASP A 568 29.14 13.69 9.81
C ASP A 568 28.18 12.52 10.11
N LEU A 569 27.21 12.72 11.01
CA LEU A 569 26.28 11.71 11.53
C LEU A 569 26.98 10.52 12.23
N TRP A 570 28.27 10.67 12.55
CA TRP A 570 29.14 9.61 13.05
C TRP A 570 29.83 9.99 14.37
N THR A 571 30.52 11.12 14.37
CA THR A 571 31.12 11.74 15.56
C THR A 571 30.10 12.67 16.20
N TRP A 572 29.73 12.37 17.44
CA TRP A 572 28.71 13.11 18.20
C TRP A 572 29.35 13.81 19.39
N ARG A 573 29.37 15.14 19.36
CA ARG A 573 29.80 15.98 20.48
C ARG A 573 28.65 16.17 21.46
N ASN A 574 28.93 16.03 22.76
CA ASN A 574 27.95 16.21 23.81
C ASN A 574 27.71 17.71 24.08
N GLU A 575 26.48 18.20 23.85
CA GLU A 575 26.06 19.57 24.17
C GLU A 575 25.38 19.66 25.55
N GLY A 576 25.21 18.52 26.22
CA GLY A 576 24.62 18.40 27.55
C GLY A 576 23.10 18.32 27.57
N VAL A 577 22.52 18.49 28.76
CA VAL A 577 21.07 18.43 29.00
C VAL A 577 20.44 19.80 28.73
N VAL A 578 19.78 19.92 27.58
CA VAL A 578 19.22 21.17 27.03
C VAL A 578 17.84 21.52 27.61
N LEU A 579 17.08 20.52 28.05
CA LEU A 579 15.86 20.69 28.85
C LEU A 579 16.01 19.83 30.11
N ARG A 580 16.05 20.45 31.30
CA ARG A 580 16.33 19.74 32.56
C ARG A 580 15.06 19.31 33.28
N GLY A 581 15.10 18.15 33.93
CA GLY A 581 14.08 17.70 34.88
C GLY A 581 14.07 18.56 36.16
N GLU A 582 12.88 18.75 36.72
CA GLU A 582 12.65 19.44 37.99
C GLU A 582 12.82 18.45 39.17
N LYS A 583 13.46 18.88 40.26
CA LYS A 583 13.87 17.99 41.36
C LYS A 583 13.16 18.23 42.69
N LYS A 584 12.50 19.39 42.84
CA LYS A 584 11.91 19.88 44.10
C LYS A 584 10.39 20.05 43.98
N ASN A 585 9.91 20.63 42.88
CA ASN A 585 8.49 20.88 42.72
C ASN A 585 7.77 19.63 42.20
N VAL A 586 7.12 18.89 43.11
CA VAL A 586 6.38 17.65 42.80
C VAL A 586 5.18 17.88 41.87
N THR A 587 4.60 19.08 41.85
CA THR A 587 3.48 19.41 40.94
C THR A 587 3.94 19.83 39.55
N HIS A 588 5.24 19.99 39.32
CA HIS A 588 5.77 20.34 38.01
C HIS A 588 5.73 19.13 37.07
N ASP A 589 5.32 19.35 35.83
CA ASP A 589 5.19 18.28 34.83
C ASP A 589 6.51 17.53 34.61
N LEU A 590 7.63 18.26 34.53
CA LEU A 590 8.98 17.70 34.41
C LEU A 590 9.58 17.23 35.74
N HIS A 591 8.80 17.08 36.81
CA HIS A 591 9.33 16.54 38.07
C HIS A 591 9.92 15.15 37.86
N LYS A 592 11.05 14.86 38.50
CA LYS A 592 11.81 13.60 38.33
C LYS A 592 10.97 12.31 38.42
N SER A 593 9.85 12.30 39.16
CA SER A 593 8.93 11.15 39.27
C SER A 593 7.92 11.01 38.13
N ASN A 594 7.86 11.94 37.19
CA ASN A 594 6.94 11.90 36.05
C ASN A 594 7.62 11.25 34.84
N VAL A 595 6.95 11.22 33.69
CA VAL A 595 7.47 10.63 32.45
C VAL A 595 7.65 11.75 31.42
N LEU A 596 8.80 11.79 30.76
CA LEU A 596 9.09 12.58 29.57
C LEU A 596 9.66 11.64 28.53
N GLU A 597 9.02 11.58 27.36
CA GLU A 597 9.45 10.67 26.29
C GLU A 597 9.33 11.28 24.88
N ARG A 598 10.03 10.65 23.94
CA ARG A 598 10.08 10.94 22.50
C ARG A 598 10.23 12.41 22.10
N PRO A 599 11.15 13.19 22.69
CA PRO A 599 11.32 14.59 22.32
C PRO A 599 11.70 14.74 20.85
N LYS A 600 11.08 15.71 20.17
CA LYS A 600 11.36 16.10 18.78
C LYS A 600 11.43 17.62 18.70
N VAL A 601 12.33 18.16 17.89
CA VAL A 601 12.58 19.61 17.75
C VAL A 601 12.44 20.03 16.30
N ILE A 602 11.76 21.16 16.06
CA ILE A 602 11.67 21.82 14.75
C ILE A 602 11.99 23.31 14.89
N TYR A 603 12.54 23.90 13.82
CA TYR A 603 12.76 25.34 13.73
C TYR A 603 11.56 26.06 13.11
N ASN A 604 11.09 27.13 13.76
CA ASN A 604 10.03 27.99 13.24
C ASN A 604 10.64 29.26 12.61
N ASP A 605 10.48 29.41 11.30
CA ASP A 605 11.11 30.49 10.53
C ASP A 605 10.49 31.87 10.79
N ARG A 606 9.26 31.92 11.33
CA ARG A 606 8.52 33.15 11.61
C ARG A 606 8.83 33.74 12.98
N THR A 607 8.97 32.89 14.01
CA THR A 607 9.32 33.31 15.37
C THR A 607 10.83 33.31 15.62
N GLY A 608 11.58 32.62 14.76
CA GLY A 608 13.02 32.42 14.89
C GLY A 608 13.41 31.44 15.99
N LYS A 609 12.46 30.71 16.59
CA LYS A 609 12.67 29.82 17.74
C LYS A 609 12.80 28.35 17.33
N TYR A 610 13.56 27.61 18.12
CA TYR A 610 13.53 26.14 18.15
C TYR A 610 12.39 25.70 19.08
N VAL A 611 11.48 24.87 18.60
CA VAL A 611 10.31 24.39 19.35
C VAL A 611 10.43 22.89 19.55
N MET A 612 10.42 22.46 20.81
CA MET A 612 10.47 21.08 21.24
C MET A 612 9.08 20.61 21.65
N TRP A 613 8.64 19.49 21.09
CA TRP A 613 7.46 18.73 21.51
C TRP A 613 7.90 17.38 22.07
N MET A 614 7.24 16.91 23.12
CA MET A 614 7.55 15.66 23.81
C MET A 614 6.29 15.07 24.45
N HIS A 615 6.26 13.75 24.63
CA HIS A 615 5.26 13.09 25.47
C HIS A 615 5.53 13.44 26.94
N ILE A 616 4.47 13.77 27.68
CA ILE A 616 4.48 14.04 29.12
C ILE A 616 3.40 13.20 29.80
N ASP A 617 3.80 12.41 30.79
CA ASP A 617 2.88 11.59 31.57
C ASP A 617 3.18 11.56 33.07
N ASP A 618 2.26 11.02 33.85
CA ASP A 618 2.47 10.72 35.26
C ASP A 618 3.15 9.35 35.43
N THR A 619 3.36 8.91 36.68
CA THR A 619 3.97 7.59 36.95
C THR A 619 3.16 6.41 36.41
N ASN A 620 1.85 6.59 36.16
CA ASN A 620 0.92 5.52 35.84
C ASN A 620 0.44 5.54 34.37
N TYR A 621 0.98 6.43 33.52
CA TYR A 621 0.54 6.66 32.14
C TYR A 621 -0.94 7.08 31.99
N THR A 622 -1.44 7.86 32.95
CA THR A 622 -2.84 8.31 33.04
C THR A 622 -3.07 9.75 32.61
N LYS A 623 -2.02 10.56 32.49
CA LYS A 623 -2.10 11.96 32.08
C LYS A 623 -2.07 12.11 30.55
N ALA A 624 -1.33 11.23 29.86
CA ALA A 624 -1.28 11.11 28.39
C ALA A 624 -1.33 12.46 27.67
N SER A 625 -0.31 13.30 27.87
CA SER A 625 -0.26 14.68 27.36
C SER A 625 0.96 14.92 26.47
N VAL A 626 0.92 16.02 25.71
CA VAL A 626 2.12 16.62 25.11
C VAL A 626 2.67 17.72 26.02
N GLY A 627 3.98 17.92 26.00
CA GLY A 627 4.66 19.09 26.56
C GLY A 627 5.33 19.92 25.46
N VAL A 628 5.34 21.23 25.63
CA VAL A 628 5.97 22.19 24.69
C VAL A 628 7.05 23.00 25.39
N ALA A 629 8.22 23.13 24.76
CA ALA A 629 9.32 23.97 25.22
C ALA A 629 9.96 24.73 24.05
N ILE A 630 10.56 25.89 24.32
CA ILE A 630 11.17 26.76 23.29
C ILE A 630 12.60 27.17 23.62
N SER A 631 13.43 27.42 22.61
CA SER A 631 14.74 28.04 22.76
C SER A 631 15.09 28.98 21.60
N ASP A 632 16.05 29.86 21.87
CA ASP A 632 16.73 30.72 20.90
C ASP A 632 17.94 30.02 20.24
N SER A 633 18.41 28.91 20.80
CA SER A 633 19.57 28.14 20.32
C SER A 633 19.18 26.67 20.11
N PRO A 634 19.73 25.96 19.09
CA PRO A 634 19.53 24.53 18.97
C PRO A 634 20.08 23.77 20.19
N THR A 635 21.16 24.26 20.81
CA THR A 635 21.78 23.67 22.01
C THR A 635 21.12 24.13 23.32
N GLY A 636 19.98 24.81 23.25
CA GLY A 636 19.24 25.28 24.42
C GLY A 636 19.92 26.45 25.16
N PRO A 637 19.56 26.71 26.43
CA PRO A 637 18.55 25.96 27.21
C PRO A 637 17.13 26.13 26.65
N PHE A 638 16.33 25.08 26.74
CA PHE A 638 14.90 25.12 26.41
C PHE A 638 14.10 25.55 27.64
N SER A 639 13.23 26.53 27.46
CA SER A 639 12.25 26.98 28.45
C SER A 639 10.97 26.20 28.27
N TYR A 640 10.60 25.42 29.28
CA TYR A 640 9.31 24.70 29.31
C TYR A 640 8.15 25.69 29.42
N LEU A 641 7.09 25.49 28.62
CA LEU A 641 5.92 26.36 28.61
C LEU A 641 4.75 25.75 29.37
N TYR A 642 4.28 24.58 28.93
CA TYR A 642 3.14 23.87 29.51
C TYR A 642 3.05 22.43 28.97
N SER A 643 2.13 21.64 29.54
CA SER A 643 1.58 20.44 28.92
C SER A 643 0.07 20.53 28.77
N LYS A 644 -0.48 19.77 27.81
CA LYS A 644 -1.92 19.57 27.66
C LYS A 644 -2.25 18.31 26.84
N GLN A 645 -3.53 17.95 26.81
CA GLN A 645 -4.07 16.98 25.86
C GLN A 645 -4.40 17.69 24.54
N PRO A 646 -3.81 17.29 23.39
CA PRO A 646 -4.08 17.94 22.11
C PRO A 646 -5.48 17.56 21.59
N HIS A 647 -6.27 18.56 21.20
CA HIS A 647 -7.66 18.40 20.73
C HIS A 647 -8.60 17.71 21.74
N ASP A 648 -8.34 17.88 23.05
CA ASP A 648 -9.04 17.18 24.14
C ASP A 648 -8.96 15.63 24.03
N CYS A 649 -7.88 15.11 23.45
CA CYS A 649 -7.60 13.68 23.29
C CYS A 649 -6.28 13.29 23.98
N GLU A 650 -6.18 12.03 24.43
CA GLU A 650 -4.95 11.45 24.96
C GLU A 650 -3.81 11.50 23.93
N SER A 651 -2.58 11.73 24.41
CA SER A 651 -1.36 11.67 23.61
C SER A 651 -0.27 10.90 24.35
N ARG A 652 0.07 9.72 23.84
CA ARG A 652 1.24 8.94 24.27
C ARG A 652 2.38 9.08 23.26
N ASP A 653 2.81 7.99 22.65
CA ASP A 653 3.82 7.95 21.58
C ASP A 653 3.53 8.99 20.50
N MET A 654 4.47 9.92 20.28
CA MET A 654 4.30 11.06 19.39
C MET A 654 5.51 11.36 18.51
N THR A 655 5.26 12.06 17.40
CA THR A 655 6.26 12.73 16.58
C THR A 655 5.70 14.03 16.00
N ILE A 656 6.58 14.87 15.47
CA ILE A 656 6.21 16.08 14.73
C ILE A 656 6.84 16.06 13.34
N PHE A 657 6.17 16.66 12.37
CA PHE A 657 6.66 16.77 10.99
C PHE A 657 6.43 18.18 10.46
N LYS A 658 7.49 18.81 9.93
CA LYS A 658 7.42 20.08 9.19
C LYS A 658 7.43 19.77 7.69
N ASP A 659 6.38 20.19 7.00
CA ASP A 659 6.18 20.01 5.57
C ASP A 659 6.84 21.15 4.77
N ASP A 660 7.19 20.91 3.50
CA ASP A 660 7.97 21.83 2.65
C ASP A 660 7.31 23.22 2.46
N ASN A 661 6.00 23.32 2.75
CA ASN A 661 5.23 24.55 2.72
C ASN A 661 5.30 25.38 4.02
N GLY A 662 6.13 24.97 4.99
CA GLY A 662 6.29 25.63 6.28
C GLY A 662 5.17 25.34 7.29
N LYS A 663 4.26 24.40 7.02
CA LYS A 663 3.29 23.92 8.01
C LYS A 663 3.85 22.75 8.79
N ALA A 664 3.64 22.75 10.10
CA ALA A 664 3.98 21.63 10.96
C ALA A 664 2.74 20.86 11.41
N TYR A 665 2.93 19.59 11.73
CA TYR A 665 1.90 18.63 12.13
C TYR A 665 2.38 17.82 13.33
N LEU A 666 1.47 17.58 14.27
CA LEU A 666 1.67 16.67 15.40
C LEU A 666 0.98 15.35 15.08
N ILE A 667 1.69 14.23 15.26
CA ILE A 667 1.18 12.87 15.11
C ILE A 667 1.34 12.17 16.45
N TYR A 668 0.27 11.58 16.99
CA TYR A 668 0.29 10.99 18.33
C TYR A 668 -0.64 9.79 18.47
N SER A 669 -0.28 8.86 19.35
CA SER A 669 -1.12 7.71 19.74
C SER A 669 -2.16 8.13 20.78
N SER A 670 -3.41 7.72 20.57
CA SER A 670 -4.60 8.18 21.31
C SER A 670 -5.60 7.03 21.53
N GLU A 671 -6.65 7.30 22.31
CA GLU A 671 -7.74 6.36 22.64
C GLU A 671 -7.20 5.01 23.15
N ASP A 672 -6.49 5.02 24.30
CA ASP A 672 -5.82 3.85 24.88
C ASP A 672 -4.88 3.12 23.90
N ASN A 673 -4.11 3.90 23.13
CA ASN A 673 -3.22 3.44 22.06
C ASN A 673 -3.91 2.56 21.00
N SER A 674 -5.22 2.73 20.77
CA SER A 674 -5.93 1.97 19.73
C SER A 674 -5.70 2.52 18.32
N GLU A 675 -5.32 3.80 18.20
CA GLU A 675 -5.20 4.52 16.94
C GLU A 675 -4.25 5.72 17.00
N LEU A 676 -3.93 6.29 15.84
CA LEU A 676 -3.12 7.52 15.73
C LEU A 676 -4.00 8.71 15.35
N HIS A 677 -3.71 9.88 15.89
CA HIS A 677 -4.28 11.16 15.46
C HIS A 677 -3.20 11.99 14.75
N ILE A 678 -3.61 12.80 13.77
CA ILE A 678 -2.78 13.86 13.18
C ILE A 678 -3.51 15.20 13.23
N GLY A 679 -2.84 16.23 13.75
CA GLY A 679 -3.36 17.60 13.81
C GLY A 679 -2.35 18.60 13.24
N GLN A 680 -2.83 19.61 12.52
CA GLN A 680 -1.97 20.70 12.05
C GLN A 680 -1.64 21.64 13.23
N LEU A 681 -0.37 22.00 13.38
CA LEU A 681 0.07 23.03 14.33
C LEU A 681 -0.32 24.43 13.85
N THR A 682 -0.39 25.34 14.83
CA THR A 682 -0.51 26.79 14.69
C THR A 682 0.74 27.40 14.05
N ASP A 683 0.65 28.63 13.56
CA ASP A 683 1.72 29.31 12.80
C ASP A 683 3.04 29.52 13.59
N ASP A 684 2.97 29.55 14.93
CA ASP A 684 4.13 29.65 15.84
C ASP A 684 4.66 28.27 16.29
N TYR A 685 3.99 27.18 15.88
CA TYR A 685 4.19 25.80 16.28
C TYR A 685 4.05 25.53 17.79
N LEU A 686 3.42 26.43 18.56
CA LEU A 686 3.28 26.28 20.01
C LEU A 686 2.01 25.53 20.40
N ASP A 687 0.98 25.52 19.53
CA ASP A 687 -0.29 24.84 19.77
C ASP A 687 -0.79 24.08 18.52
N VAL A 688 -1.78 23.21 18.68
CA VAL A 688 -2.57 22.55 17.62
C VAL A 688 -3.75 23.42 17.17
N THR A 689 -4.21 23.22 15.94
CA THR A 689 -5.44 23.81 15.39
C THR A 689 -6.60 22.81 15.47
N ASP A 690 -7.85 23.25 15.31
CA ASP A 690 -9.04 22.37 15.28
C ASP A 690 -9.04 21.31 14.15
N ASN A 691 -8.07 21.36 13.23
CA ASN A 691 -7.99 20.48 12.06
C ASN A 691 -7.25 19.16 12.40
N MET A 692 -7.98 18.24 13.03
CA MET A 692 -7.50 16.89 13.40
C MET A 692 -8.12 15.78 12.54
N ARG A 693 -7.36 14.71 12.30
CA ARG A 693 -7.81 13.46 11.66
C ARG A 693 -7.35 12.22 12.43
N ARG A 694 -8.27 11.27 12.60
CA ARG A 694 -8.01 9.92 13.13
C ARG A 694 -7.50 9.01 12.01
N LEU A 695 -6.44 8.26 12.30
CA LEU A 695 -5.68 7.39 11.40
C LEU A 695 -5.52 5.99 12.03
N LEU A 696 -5.41 4.95 11.20
CA LEU A 696 -5.12 3.57 11.63
C LEU A 696 -6.05 3.09 12.77
N ILE A 697 -7.33 3.45 12.70
CA ILE A 697 -8.36 3.18 13.72
C ILE A 697 -8.38 1.70 14.11
N ALA A 698 -8.29 1.43 15.42
CA ALA A 698 -8.27 0.09 16.03
C ALA A 698 -7.17 -0.85 15.49
N GLN A 699 -6.04 -0.32 15.02
CA GLN A 699 -4.87 -1.11 14.60
C GLN A 699 -3.79 -1.24 15.68
N HIS A 700 -3.92 -0.55 16.81
CA HIS A 700 -2.97 -0.55 17.93
C HIS A 700 -1.51 -0.32 17.47
N ARG A 701 -1.29 0.85 16.86
CA ARG A 701 -0.01 1.28 16.32
C ARG A 701 0.54 2.46 17.11
N GLU A 702 1.85 2.46 17.31
CA GLU A 702 2.59 3.43 18.12
C GLU A 702 3.92 3.79 17.42
N ALA A 703 4.80 4.51 18.11
CA ALA A 703 6.14 4.88 17.67
C ALA A 703 6.21 5.49 16.24
N PRO A 704 5.36 6.50 15.90
CA PRO A 704 5.27 7.01 14.53
C PRO A 704 6.56 7.73 14.11
N ALA A 705 7.15 7.28 13.01
CA ALA A 705 8.29 7.94 12.35
C ALA A 705 7.88 8.32 10.92
N LEU A 706 7.64 9.62 10.69
CA LEU A 706 7.04 10.17 9.46
C LEU A 706 8.10 10.90 8.64
N PHE A 707 8.09 10.68 7.33
CA PHE A 707 8.99 11.31 6.35
C PHE A 707 8.26 11.50 5.00
N LYS A 708 8.91 12.18 4.06
CA LYS A 708 8.33 12.52 2.75
C LYS A 708 9.33 12.23 1.63
N TYR A 709 8.83 11.71 0.51
CA TYR A 709 9.61 11.44 -0.69
C TYR A 709 8.76 11.63 -1.95
N GLU A 710 9.28 12.35 -2.95
CA GLU A 710 8.60 12.62 -4.24
C GLU A 710 7.12 13.08 -4.09
N GLY A 711 6.86 13.95 -3.10
CA GLY A 711 5.50 14.45 -2.81
C GLY A 711 4.56 13.47 -2.10
N THR A 712 5.00 12.24 -1.81
CA THR A 712 4.28 11.23 -1.04
C THR A 712 4.76 11.23 0.42
N TYR A 713 3.83 11.15 1.37
CA TYR A 713 4.12 11.02 2.80
C TYR A 713 4.19 9.54 3.15
N TYR A 714 5.21 9.16 3.93
CA TYR A 714 5.45 7.82 4.43
C TYR A 714 5.56 7.84 5.95
N MET A 715 5.06 6.79 6.60
CA MET A 715 5.13 6.66 8.06
C MET A 715 5.44 5.22 8.43
N ILE A 716 6.40 5.01 9.32
CA ILE A 716 6.66 3.72 9.96
C ILE A 716 6.10 3.76 11.38
N THR A 717 5.47 2.68 11.81
CA THR A 717 4.94 2.50 13.18
C THR A 717 5.35 1.14 13.73
N SER A 718 5.43 0.98 15.06
CA SER A 718 5.40 -0.32 15.74
C SER A 718 3.97 -0.65 16.21
N GLY A 719 3.75 -1.88 16.68
CA GLY A 719 2.51 -2.28 17.37
C GLY A 719 2.68 -2.21 18.88
N CYS A 720 1.58 -2.09 19.62
CA CYS A 720 1.60 -1.94 21.08
C CYS A 720 1.84 -3.27 21.81
N THR A 721 3.09 -3.57 22.16
CA THR A 721 3.48 -4.78 22.92
C THR A 721 4.37 -4.49 24.13
N GLY A 722 4.36 -3.24 24.62
CA GLY A 722 5.26 -2.79 25.69
C GLY A 722 6.71 -2.96 25.29
N TRP A 723 7.55 -3.53 26.16
CA TRP A 723 8.95 -3.77 25.88
C TRP A 723 9.26 -4.86 24.85
N ALA A 724 8.30 -5.73 24.52
CA ALA A 724 8.54 -6.81 23.57
C ALA A 724 8.67 -6.24 22.15
N PRO A 725 9.80 -6.43 21.44
CA PRO A 725 9.96 -5.94 20.08
C PRO A 725 9.02 -6.68 19.11
N ASN A 726 8.51 -5.96 18.12
CA ASN A 726 7.41 -6.42 17.26
C ASN A 726 7.56 -5.93 15.81
N THR A 727 6.57 -6.23 14.98
CA THR A 727 6.63 -5.99 13.53
C THR A 727 6.28 -4.55 13.18
N ALA A 728 7.25 -3.83 12.63
CA ALA A 728 7.05 -2.54 12.00
C ALA A 728 6.10 -2.65 10.80
N LEU A 729 5.31 -1.60 10.58
CA LEU A 729 4.47 -1.44 9.40
C LEU A 729 4.76 -0.08 8.77
N ALA A 730 4.97 -0.07 7.46
CA ALA A 730 5.03 1.14 6.66
C ALA A 730 3.63 1.49 6.14
N HIS A 731 3.34 2.79 6.07
CA HIS A 731 2.11 3.38 5.58
C HIS A 731 2.44 4.52 4.61
N ALA A 732 1.57 4.80 3.64
CA ALA A 732 1.75 5.87 2.66
C ALA A 732 0.47 6.70 2.44
N ALA A 733 0.62 7.96 2.05
CA ALA A 733 -0.47 8.86 1.68
C ALA A 733 -0.02 9.94 0.68
N THR A 734 -0.90 10.38 -0.23
CA THR A 734 -0.67 11.59 -1.07
C THR A 734 -0.84 12.90 -0.32
N ALA A 735 -1.47 12.87 0.86
CA ALA A 735 -1.71 14.04 1.69
C ALA A 735 -1.52 13.66 3.16
N ILE A 736 -0.85 14.52 3.92
CA ILE A 736 -0.50 14.27 5.32
C ILE A 736 -1.74 14.00 6.20
N MET A 737 -2.87 14.68 5.95
CA MET A 737 -4.14 14.45 6.65
C MET A 737 -4.89 13.18 6.19
N GLY A 738 -4.27 12.34 5.35
CA GLY A 738 -4.81 11.10 4.80
C GLY A 738 -5.64 11.26 3.51
N PRO A 739 -6.23 10.15 3.01
CA PRO A 739 -6.23 8.81 3.60
C PRO A 739 -4.84 8.16 3.59
N TRP A 740 -4.57 7.35 4.62
CA TRP A 740 -3.33 6.57 4.76
C TRP A 740 -3.59 5.10 4.45
N GLU A 741 -2.71 4.49 3.66
CA GLU A 741 -2.77 3.07 3.27
C GLU A 741 -1.57 2.30 3.83
N THR A 742 -1.80 1.13 4.42
CA THR A 742 -0.74 0.27 4.98
C THR A 742 -0.08 -0.57 3.88
N LEU A 743 1.23 -0.45 3.75
CA LEU A 743 2.05 -1.18 2.77
C LEU A 743 2.42 -2.59 3.25
N GLY A 744 2.67 -2.76 4.56
CA GLY A 744 3.15 -4.01 5.15
C GLY A 744 4.46 -3.83 5.92
N ASN A 745 5.15 -4.95 6.21
CA ASN A 745 6.45 -4.93 6.89
C ASN A 745 7.55 -4.41 5.95
N PRO A 746 8.27 -3.31 6.28
CA PRO A 746 9.34 -2.77 5.46
C PRO A 746 10.72 -3.42 5.70
N CYS A 747 10.89 -4.28 6.72
CA CYS A 747 12.18 -4.89 7.04
C CYS A 747 12.61 -5.92 5.98
N VAL A 748 13.87 -5.83 5.53
CA VAL A 748 14.52 -6.69 4.54
C VAL A 748 15.86 -7.20 5.10
N GLY A 749 16.25 -8.44 4.77
CA GLY A 749 17.45 -9.07 5.32
C GLY A 749 17.27 -9.64 6.72
N GLY A 750 18.30 -10.32 7.23
CA GLY A 750 18.21 -11.13 8.45
C GLY A 750 17.21 -12.28 8.32
N ASN A 751 17.05 -13.06 9.39
CA ASN A 751 16.04 -14.13 9.43
C ASN A 751 14.62 -13.62 9.71
N ASP A 752 13.62 -14.50 9.57
CA ASP A 752 12.20 -14.18 9.79
C ASP A 752 11.92 -13.54 11.16
N ILE A 753 12.63 -13.97 12.22
CA ILE A 753 12.47 -13.42 13.58
C ILE A 753 12.94 -11.96 13.57
N PHE A 754 14.14 -11.69 13.06
CA PHE A 754 14.70 -10.35 12.91
C PHE A 754 13.75 -9.41 12.14
N ARG A 755 13.17 -9.85 11.03
CA ARG A 755 12.18 -9.03 10.29
C ARG A 755 10.86 -8.87 11.06
N SER A 756 10.46 -9.85 11.86
CA SER A 756 9.23 -9.78 12.69
C SER A 756 9.38 -8.96 13.97
N THR A 757 10.60 -8.75 14.48
CA THR A 757 10.91 -7.96 15.68
C THR A 757 11.53 -6.59 15.35
N THR A 758 11.49 -6.17 14.08
CA THR A 758 12.15 -4.95 13.60
C THR A 758 13.61 -4.88 14.06
N PHE A 759 14.33 -5.99 13.86
CA PHE A 759 15.73 -6.18 14.26
C PHE A 759 15.96 -6.02 15.77
N PHE A 760 14.98 -6.44 16.58
CA PHE A 760 14.91 -6.21 18.03
C PHE A 760 15.03 -4.72 18.36
N SER A 761 14.20 -3.88 17.74
CA SER A 761 14.14 -2.45 17.98
C SER A 761 12.75 -1.87 17.72
N GLN A 762 12.51 -0.64 18.14
CA GLN A 762 11.26 0.10 17.96
C GLN A 762 11.57 1.44 17.29
N SER A 763 10.77 1.86 16.32
CA SER A 763 11.01 3.09 15.56
C SER A 763 11.03 4.34 16.45
N THR A 764 11.78 5.37 16.04
CA THR A 764 11.64 6.71 16.63
C THR A 764 11.69 7.84 15.60
N PHE A 765 12.53 7.72 14.56
CA PHE A 765 12.70 8.77 13.57
C PHE A 765 13.17 8.21 12.22
N VAL A 766 12.97 8.99 11.16
CA VAL A 766 13.57 8.73 9.85
C VAL A 766 14.26 10.02 9.41
N LEU A 767 15.58 9.97 9.31
CA LEU A 767 16.41 11.10 8.93
C LEU A 767 16.62 11.10 7.41
N PRO A 768 16.12 12.09 6.65
CA PRO A 768 16.52 12.28 5.26
C PRO A 768 18.01 12.64 5.20
N ILE A 769 18.71 12.08 4.21
CA ILE A 769 20.11 12.42 3.93
C ILE A 769 20.10 13.42 2.76
N PRO A 770 20.55 14.68 2.95
CA PRO A 770 20.76 15.62 1.85
C PRO A 770 21.67 15.00 0.77
N GLY A 771 21.42 15.34 -0.50
CA GLY A 771 22.19 14.80 -1.64
C GLY A 771 21.77 13.41 -2.14
N LEU A 772 21.32 12.51 -1.26
CA LEU A 772 20.97 11.12 -1.61
C LEU A 772 19.45 10.91 -1.79
N SER A 773 18.93 11.33 -2.94
CA SER A 773 17.50 11.16 -3.28
C SER A 773 17.05 9.70 -3.17
N GLY A 774 16.00 9.46 -2.37
CA GLY A 774 15.40 8.14 -2.17
C GLY A 774 16.03 7.33 -1.03
N SER A 775 17.09 7.84 -0.40
CA SER A 775 17.80 7.21 0.72
C SER A 775 17.62 8.00 2.03
N PHE A 776 17.43 7.27 3.12
CA PHE A 776 17.15 7.79 4.45
C PHE A 776 17.86 6.92 5.50
N ILE A 777 18.05 7.43 6.71
CA ILE A 777 18.44 6.62 7.87
C ILE A 777 17.19 6.33 8.70
N PHE A 778 16.83 5.05 8.81
CA PHE A 778 15.85 4.59 9.80
C PHE A 778 16.52 4.55 11.18
N MET A 779 15.96 5.30 12.14
CA MET A 779 16.43 5.34 13.52
C MET A 779 15.43 4.62 14.43
N ALA A 780 15.95 3.66 15.20
CA ALA A 780 15.20 2.88 16.17
C ALA A 780 16.00 2.63 17.44
N ASP A 781 15.29 2.42 18.55
CA ASP A 781 15.84 2.10 19.86
C ASP A 781 15.65 0.59 20.16
N ARG A 782 16.72 -0.08 20.57
CA ARG A 782 16.69 -1.42 21.18
C ARG A 782 16.69 -1.22 22.69
N TRP A 783 15.49 -1.16 23.26
CA TRP A 783 15.26 -0.97 24.69
C TRP A 783 15.80 -2.15 25.51
N SER A 784 16.55 -1.85 26.57
CA SER A 784 16.89 -2.79 27.65
C SER A 784 15.99 -2.50 28.87
N PRO A 785 14.95 -3.30 29.16
CA PRO A 785 13.97 -2.93 30.19
C PRO A 785 14.51 -3.00 31.61
N SER A 786 15.50 -3.85 31.89
CA SER A 786 16.11 -3.94 33.23
C SER A 786 17.16 -2.86 33.47
N GLU A 787 17.86 -2.42 32.43
CA GLU A 787 18.79 -1.29 32.48
C GLU A 787 18.58 -0.32 31.29
N LEU A 788 17.61 0.59 31.42
CA LEU A 788 17.24 1.53 30.35
C LEU A 788 18.40 2.42 29.88
N ARG A 789 19.37 2.73 30.76
CA ARG A 789 20.62 3.41 30.41
C ARG A 789 21.42 2.68 29.33
N ASP A 790 21.35 1.34 29.33
CA ASP A 790 22.09 0.45 28.44
C ASP A 790 21.33 0.14 27.14
N SER A 791 20.16 0.76 26.91
CA SER A 791 19.46 0.70 25.63
C SER A 791 20.37 1.12 24.46
N ARG A 792 20.16 0.51 23.29
CA ARG A 792 21.08 0.59 22.14
C ARG A 792 20.41 1.22 20.93
N TYR A 793 21.21 1.82 20.05
CA TYR A 793 20.70 2.43 18.81
C TYR A 793 20.80 1.45 17.64
N VAL A 794 19.72 1.37 16.86
CA VAL A 794 19.63 0.61 15.60
C VAL A 794 19.38 1.62 14.49
N TRP A 795 20.47 2.08 13.86
CA TRP A 795 20.43 2.95 12.68
C TRP A 795 20.69 2.09 11.45
N LEU A 796 19.81 2.15 10.46
CA LEU A 796 19.84 1.30 9.26
C LEU A 796 19.50 2.10 7.99
N PRO A 797 20.00 1.70 6.82
CA PRO A 797 19.64 2.33 5.57
C PRO A 797 18.19 1.99 5.21
N LEU A 798 17.40 3.02 4.94
CA LEU A 798 16.05 2.95 4.41
C LEU A 798 16.06 3.51 2.99
N THR A 799 15.47 2.79 2.04
CA THR A 799 15.24 3.30 0.68
C THR A 799 13.75 3.31 0.32
N VAL A 800 13.40 4.20 -0.60
CA VAL A 800 12.07 4.27 -1.22
C VAL A 800 12.22 4.10 -2.73
N GLY A 801 11.85 2.92 -3.24
CA GLY A 801 12.01 2.55 -4.64
C GLY A 801 12.49 1.11 -4.84
N GLY A 802 13.12 0.84 -5.98
CA GLY A 802 13.76 -0.45 -6.30
C GLY A 802 12.87 -1.49 -6.98
N LEU A 803 13.51 -2.49 -7.61
CA LEU A 803 12.86 -3.71 -8.07
C LEU A 803 12.63 -4.65 -6.86
N PRO A 804 11.55 -5.44 -6.84
CA PRO A 804 11.27 -6.34 -5.72
C PRO A 804 12.18 -7.59 -5.75
N ASP A 805 13.21 -7.62 -4.89
CA ASP A 805 14.08 -8.79 -4.70
C ASP A 805 13.29 -10.02 -4.21
N GLU A 806 12.31 -9.77 -3.33
CA GLU A 806 11.28 -10.73 -2.97
C GLU A 806 9.88 -10.15 -3.16
N ALA A 807 8.96 -11.03 -3.55
CA ALA A 807 7.53 -10.76 -3.51
C ALA A 807 7.08 -10.73 -2.04
N ALA A 808 7.05 -9.53 -1.44
CA ALA A 808 6.50 -9.37 -0.11
C ALA A 808 5.03 -9.81 -0.06
N ASP A 809 4.52 -10.08 1.15
CA ASP A 809 3.14 -10.48 1.44
C ASP A 809 2.11 -9.34 1.22
N TYR A 810 2.23 -8.63 0.10
CA TYR A 810 1.29 -7.61 -0.34
C TYR A 810 -0.09 -8.24 -0.58
N SER A 811 -1.00 -7.94 0.34
CA SER A 811 -2.41 -8.27 0.24
C SER A 811 -3.07 -7.57 -0.97
N PHE A 812 -2.97 -8.25 -2.10
CA PHE A 812 -3.99 -8.32 -3.14
C PHE A 812 -4.29 -7.09 -4.02
N MET A 813 -3.59 -5.97 -3.87
CA MET A 813 -3.60 -4.85 -4.83
C MET A 813 -2.18 -4.54 -5.30
N PHE A 814 -2.05 -3.97 -6.51
CA PHE A 814 -0.79 -3.31 -6.89
C PHE A 814 -0.64 -2.11 -5.97
N PRO A 815 0.52 -1.87 -5.34
CA PRO A 815 0.72 -0.63 -4.62
C PRO A 815 0.70 0.52 -5.64
N LEU A 816 -0.07 1.57 -5.35
CA LEU A 816 0.11 2.88 -6.01
C LEU A 816 1.41 3.56 -5.56
N TRP A 817 2.00 3.06 -4.49
CA TRP A 817 3.08 3.66 -3.73
C TRP A 817 4.42 2.95 -4.00
N SER A 818 5.51 3.71 -3.95
CA SER A 818 6.86 3.13 -3.99
C SER A 818 7.09 2.23 -2.77
N ARG A 819 7.84 1.14 -2.97
CA ARG A 819 8.22 0.23 -1.89
C ARG A 819 9.14 0.96 -0.91
N VAL A 820 8.84 0.88 0.38
CA VAL A 820 9.75 1.25 1.47
C VAL A 820 10.52 0.00 1.88
N SER A 821 11.84 0.08 2.06
CA SER A 821 12.64 -1.05 2.54
C SER A 821 13.75 -0.61 3.49
N ILE A 822 13.81 -1.25 4.65
CA ILE A 822 14.83 -1.06 5.70
C ILE A 822 15.72 -2.29 5.67
N TYR A 823 16.98 -2.14 5.30
CA TYR A 823 17.88 -3.28 5.09
C TYR A 823 18.69 -3.59 6.35
N TRP A 824 18.73 -4.86 6.75
CA TRP A 824 19.60 -5.34 7.81
C TRP A 824 21.04 -5.46 7.34
N HIS A 825 21.93 -4.77 8.06
CA HIS A 825 23.38 -4.94 7.94
C HIS A 825 24.00 -4.98 9.34
N ARG A 826 24.88 -5.95 9.60
CA ARG A 826 25.63 -6.01 10.87
C ARG A 826 26.62 -4.86 11.03
N ARG A 827 27.12 -4.35 9.90
CA ARG A 827 27.84 -3.09 9.78
C ARG A 827 27.52 -2.45 8.44
N TRP A 828 27.40 -1.13 8.39
CA TRP A 828 27.21 -0.38 7.14
C TRP A 828 27.79 1.03 7.29
N ARG A 829 28.00 1.74 6.17
CA ARG A 829 28.50 3.12 6.15
C ARG A 829 27.64 3.99 5.24
N LEU A 830 27.66 5.30 5.46
CA LEU A 830 27.16 6.24 4.46
C LEU A 830 28.09 6.24 3.22
N PRO A 831 27.56 6.49 2.01
CA PRO A 831 28.35 6.50 0.78
C PRO A 831 29.47 7.55 0.80
N GLU A 832 30.61 7.26 0.17
CA GLU A 832 31.66 8.27 -0.02
C GLU A 832 31.13 9.44 -0.87
N GLY A 833 31.44 10.68 -0.47
CA GLY A 833 30.97 11.90 -1.16
C GLY A 833 29.54 12.35 -0.83
N TRP A 834 28.82 11.72 0.12
CA TRP A 834 27.42 12.07 0.46
C TRP A 834 27.17 13.53 0.89
N ARG A 835 28.23 14.33 1.15
CA ARG A 835 28.14 15.75 1.50
C ARG A 835 28.51 16.70 0.36
N ASP A 836 29.04 16.18 -0.73
CA ASP A 836 29.54 16.97 -1.88
C ASP A 836 28.48 17.08 -3.01
N SER A 837 27.27 16.56 -2.77
CA SER A 837 26.17 16.32 -3.73
C SER A 837 24.91 17.13 -3.47
#